data_AF-A0A7X7NV19-F1
#
_entry.id   AF-A0A7X7NV19-F1
#
_cell.length_a   1.000
_cell.length_b   1.000
_cell.length_c   1.000
_cell.angle_alpha   90.00
_cell.angle_beta   90.00
_cell.angle_gamma   90.00
#
_symmetry.space_group_name_H-M   'P 1'
#
loop_
_entity.id
_entity.type
_entity.pdbx_description
1 polymer ?
#
loop_
_entity_poly.entity_id
_entity_poly.type
_entity_poly.pdbx_seq_one_letter_code
_entity_poly.pdbx_strand_id
1 'polypeptide(L)'
;MKRITTLILAFLAVVLLASCQKKIYTVTFDTQGGSAVEAQKVEEGQLAVRPETDPIRAADADGQWSFEEWVTAADGNTAFDFSKPIEADVTVFAKWTREVVVAFNTKTAATIESLVLEPGSQVNEPAAPTREGFKFEGWFKTKRGLTWLEPERVQFPITVDKSITLHAYWEPISSKNHNWGPGETYTSSMDSKSTIILNPFTYQWSHESSFMDMMSTPLYGSEIDWDKAIEEGVADAPGDFSKIINKEFSIDALDYVNIKIGATRFPVDSTGDEHLTEEGRYDRDAATQIQDKSWTYHLRNDVVFEDGTPVTAYTYEFALKQYLDPVQNNMRANSYYKTAENKNGYAIANAYEYYTGTATWEQVGFKVIDEYTFTVTTWEDMSQSSAVSFGSMTLVHPEIYTASLTAQGTNSTYGTPATPFVSYGAYVIKSWDENQKIVFNKNYDYVLKGTINFKSEVIEIVDDENQKFQLFDQGKLSVVGLTKDHYDQYAERPGVKKSWNGYPQNLMLNTAEPRTSGANKITHPSIMFDKEFRQAMFYGFNRQYYADSVYAPNTASMLPMPGNAKNYLLDALAYHETPQHLLILEKHGINPETIGYIPEKAKQLFESAYNRWLAEGNTGPVTLVLISDDDPFGRDLVTFIKDSYETLFTKDGVKRLVIEIREMAAEQLKSETAAWNFDLRLNNVGFGLNTDAYFQYPAIGFNGIGIGGANLGMSQPYDMSNRHWEVYETEDPLPEEWLDVKLTQSFADAAALLAHVKADPELGNVKAQARGTLVAAPKTDGKEGEMVYVTVSDHAAYWYEEVEINLINTFLYLEELGADERETQSYTWLYDQLVAAEGKEEGIYRGELGKFIQNVVFGKGDPYPAAMKEPFAGAALDLAEMMAVFEDVFLTHVPMVPTVARSGATLYADNVVIEWPEYSYIFGWGANRYRYLNTDPDFQ
;
A
#
# COMPACT_ATOMS: atom_id res chain seq x y z
N MET A 1 -110.77 -39.60 -39.45
CA MET A 1 -110.77 -38.18 -39.04
C MET A 1 -109.48 -37.95 -38.27
N LYS A 2 -108.46 -37.32 -38.87
CA LYS A 2 -108.31 -35.86 -38.88
C LYS A 2 -108.48 -35.26 -37.48
N ARG A 3 -107.48 -35.51 -36.63
CA ARG A 3 -106.95 -34.69 -35.53
C ARG A 3 -105.95 -35.57 -34.78
N ILE A 4 -104.78 -35.81 -35.39
CA ILE A 4 -103.65 -34.90 -35.19
C ILE A 4 -103.39 -34.90 -33.68
N THR A 5 -102.95 -36.01 -33.11
CA THR A 5 -101.60 -36.60 -33.30
C THR A 5 -100.48 -35.63 -32.85
N THR A 6 -100.83 -34.50 -32.23
CA THR A 6 -99.90 -33.39 -31.93
C THR A 6 -99.86 -32.98 -30.45
N LEU A 7 -100.67 -33.57 -29.55
CA LEU A 7 -100.72 -33.08 -28.16
C LEU A 7 -100.67 -34.10 -27.02
N ILE A 8 -100.70 -35.41 -27.28
CA ILE A 8 -100.19 -36.41 -26.31
C ILE A 8 -99.14 -37.31 -26.99
N LEU A 9 -98.57 -36.84 -28.10
CA LEU A 9 -97.18 -37.11 -28.47
C LEU A 9 -96.21 -36.27 -27.61
N ALA A 10 -96.70 -35.30 -26.83
CA ALA A 10 -95.90 -34.40 -25.99
C ALA A 10 -95.67 -34.91 -24.55
N PHE A 11 -96.42 -35.91 -24.08
CA PHE A 11 -96.21 -36.52 -22.74
C PHE A 11 -95.51 -37.88 -22.82
N LEU A 12 -95.51 -38.54 -23.99
CA LEU A 12 -94.73 -39.75 -24.26
C LEU A 12 -93.35 -39.47 -24.89
N ALA A 13 -93.05 -38.21 -25.23
CA ALA A 13 -91.71 -37.75 -25.61
C ALA A 13 -90.88 -37.23 -24.41
N VAL A 14 -91.45 -37.21 -23.19
CA VAL A 14 -90.79 -36.67 -21.98
C VAL A 14 -90.56 -37.74 -20.88
N VAL A 15 -91.05 -38.98 -21.04
CA VAL A 15 -90.85 -40.05 -20.02
C VAL A 15 -90.36 -41.38 -20.63
N LEU A 16 -89.60 -41.32 -21.72
CA LEU A 16 -88.67 -42.38 -22.15
C LEU A 16 -87.28 -41.82 -22.54
N LEU A 17 -87.01 -40.56 -22.15
CA LEU A 17 -85.66 -40.00 -22.03
C LEU A 17 -85.27 -40.02 -20.55
N ALA A 18 -85.28 -41.19 -19.92
CA ALA A 18 -84.81 -41.37 -18.56
C ALA A 18 -84.19 -42.76 -18.46
N SER A 19 -82.85 -42.78 -18.36
CA SER A 19 -81.93 -43.94 -18.45
C SER A 19 -81.49 -44.22 -19.89
N CYS A 20 -80.42 -43.63 -20.43
CA CYS A 20 -79.10 -43.45 -19.84
C CYS A 20 -78.60 -42.02 -20.06
N GLN A 21 -78.59 -41.17 -19.02
CA GLN A 21 -77.50 -40.18 -18.93
C GLN A 21 -76.27 -41.01 -18.58
N LYS A 22 -75.44 -41.35 -19.57
CA LYS A 22 -74.12 -41.89 -19.28
C LYS A 22 -73.41 -40.90 -18.38
N LYS A 23 -72.81 -41.38 -17.28
CA LYS A 23 -72.01 -40.48 -16.43
C LYS A 23 -70.90 -39.88 -17.28
N ILE A 24 -70.65 -38.58 -17.10
CA ILE A 24 -69.53 -37.90 -17.74
C ILE A 24 -68.48 -37.73 -16.66
N TYR A 25 -67.29 -38.23 -16.92
CA TYR A 25 -66.14 -38.08 -16.05
C TYR A 25 -65.20 -37.01 -16.60
N THR A 26 -64.47 -36.34 -15.71
CA THR A 26 -63.49 -35.31 -16.03
C THR A 26 -62.08 -35.88 -15.94
N VAL A 27 -61.31 -35.70 -17.01
CA VAL A 27 -59.87 -35.99 -17.06
C VAL A 27 -59.13 -34.67 -16.92
N THR A 28 -58.53 -34.44 -15.77
CA THR A 28 -57.77 -33.22 -15.47
C THR A 28 -56.29 -33.47 -15.75
N PHE A 29 -55.66 -32.55 -16.48
CA PHE A 29 -54.23 -32.59 -16.78
C PHE A 29 -53.50 -31.61 -15.85
N ASP A 30 -52.84 -32.14 -14.83
CA ASP A 30 -51.97 -31.36 -13.96
C ASP A 30 -50.56 -31.32 -14.55
N THR A 31 -50.18 -30.16 -15.09
CA THR A 31 -48.93 -30.00 -15.86
C THR A 31 -47.69 -29.88 -14.98
N GLN A 32 -47.84 -29.90 -13.64
CA GLN A 32 -46.72 -29.85 -12.68
C GLN A 32 -45.71 -28.73 -13.00
N GLY A 33 -46.21 -27.53 -13.30
CA GLY A 33 -45.40 -26.36 -13.64
C GLY A 33 -45.21 -26.09 -15.15
N GLY A 34 -45.74 -26.93 -16.03
CA GLY A 34 -45.81 -26.67 -17.48
C GLY A 34 -47.01 -25.82 -17.92
N SER A 35 -47.03 -25.44 -19.20
CA SER A 35 -48.14 -24.72 -19.84
C SER A 35 -49.47 -25.44 -19.68
N ALA A 36 -50.54 -24.67 -19.41
CA ALA A 36 -51.87 -25.23 -19.13
C ALA A 36 -52.39 -26.14 -20.27
N VAL A 37 -53.00 -27.27 -19.88
CA VAL A 37 -53.67 -28.21 -20.76
C VAL A 37 -55.13 -28.30 -20.34
N GLU A 38 -56.05 -28.09 -21.29
CA GLU A 38 -57.49 -28.09 -21.03
C GLU A 38 -57.98 -29.48 -20.59
N ALA A 39 -58.85 -29.50 -19.56
CA ALA A 39 -59.45 -30.73 -19.07
C ALA A 39 -60.47 -31.31 -20.06
N GLN A 40 -60.54 -32.64 -20.14
CA GLN A 40 -61.47 -33.33 -21.04
C GLN A 40 -62.69 -33.86 -20.30
N LYS A 41 -63.85 -33.83 -20.96
CA LYS A 41 -65.11 -34.44 -20.48
C LYS A 41 -65.40 -35.69 -21.32
N VAL A 42 -65.38 -36.85 -20.68
CA VAL A 42 -65.45 -38.16 -21.34
C VAL A 42 -66.66 -38.93 -20.80
N GLU A 43 -67.49 -39.52 -21.68
CA GLU A 43 -68.57 -40.41 -21.25
C GLU A 43 -68.02 -41.70 -20.61
N GLU A 44 -68.66 -42.20 -19.57
CA GLU A 44 -68.33 -43.46 -18.88
C GLU A 44 -68.15 -44.61 -19.88
N GLY A 45 -66.98 -45.25 -19.81
CA GLY A 45 -66.58 -46.34 -20.71
C GLY A 45 -65.98 -45.89 -22.06
N GLN A 46 -65.83 -44.58 -22.31
CA GLN A 46 -65.07 -44.04 -23.45
C GLN A 46 -63.62 -43.72 -23.06
N LEU A 47 -62.77 -43.48 -24.07
CA LEU A 47 -61.33 -43.19 -23.90
C LEU A 47 -61.08 -41.68 -23.76
N ALA A 48 -60.08 -41.32 -22.96
CA ALA A 48 -59.50 -39.97 -22.99
C ALA A 48 -58.59 -39.82 -24.22
N VAL A 49 -58.46 -38.60 -24.75
CA VAL A 49 -57.56 -38.31 -25.88
C VAL A 49 -56.24 -37.76 -25.33
N ARG A 50 -55.08 -38.27 -25.79
CA ARG A 50 -53.79 -37.65 -25.45
C ARG A 50 -53.76 -36.23 -26.04
N PRO A 51 -53.38 -35.19 -25.27
CA PRO A 51 -53.19 -33.85 -25.81
C PRO A 51 -52.28 -33.86 -27.05
N GLU A 52 -52.65 -33.09 -28.08
CA GLU A 52 -51.91 -33.04 -29.36
C GLU A 52 -50.54 -32.37 -29.21
N THR A 53 -50.43 -31.42 -28.29
CA THR A 53 -49.18 -30.74 -27.93
C THR A 53 -48.80 -31.10 -26.50
N ASP A 54 -47.56 -31.51 -26.31
CA ASP A 54 -47.01 -31.73 -24.98
C ASP A 54 -46.90 -30.38 -24.25
N PRO A 55 -47.11 -30.35 -22.91
CA PRO A 55 -46.93 -29.12 -22.15
C PRO A 55 -45.47 -28.66 -22.23
N ILE A 56 -45.24 -27.36 -22.13
CA ILE A 56 -43.90 -26.75 -22.10
C ILE A 56 -43.66 -26.16 -20.73
N ARG A 57 -42.56 -26.54 -20.08
CA ARG A 57 -42.11 -25.95 -18.81
C ARG A 57 -40.94 -25.00 -19.09
N ALA A 58 -41.01 -23.79 -18.54
CA ALA A 58 -39.92 -22.83 -18.66
C ALA A 58 -38.69 -23.35 -17.91
N ALA A 59 -37.50 -23.01 -18.41
CA ALA A 59 -36.27 -23.27 -17.67
C ALA A 59 -36.29 -22.52 -16.33
N ASP A 60 -35.75 -23.14 -15.29
CA ASP A 60 -35.59 -22.56 -13.95
C ASP A 60 -34.11 -22.63 -13.51
N ALA A 61 -33.83 -22.26 -12.26
CA ALA A 61 -32.47 -22.29 -11.71
C ALA A 61 -31.86 -23.71 -11.71
N ASP A 62 -32.69 -24.75 -11.79
CA ASP A 62 -32.26 -26.14 -11.77
C ASP A 62 -31.97 -26.66 -13.18
N GLY A 63 -32.62 -26.17 -14.24
CA GLY A 63 -32.23 -26.50 -15.61
C GLY A 63 -33.33 -26.33 -16.65
N GLN A 64 -33.13 -26.98 -17.81
CA GLN A 64 -34.19 -27.15 -18.80
C GLN A 64 -35.00 -28.41 -18.48
N TRP A 65 -36.25 -28.45 -18.91
CA TRP A 65 -37.18 -29.53 -18.60
C TRP A 65 -37.81 -30.06 -19.88
N SER A 66 -37.70 -31.36 -20.12
CA SER A 66 -38.40 -32.06 -21.20
C SER A 66 -39.56 -32.86 -20.64
N PHE A 67 -40.71 -32.78 -21.33
CA PHE A 67 -41.88 -33.57 -20.97
C PHE A 67 -41.61 -35.04 -21.33
N GLU A 68 -41.69 -35.92 -20.33
CA GLU A 68 -41.46 -37.35 -20.52
C GLU A 68 -42.77 -38.06 -20.87
N GLU A 69 -43.75 -38.01 -19.97
CA GLU A 69 -45.05 -38.66 -20.13
C GLU A 69 -46.10 -38.16 -19.13
N TRP A 70 -47.35 -38.60 -19.30
CA TRP A 70 -48.42 -38.43 -18.31
C TRP A 70 -48.45 -39.63 -17.37
N VAL A 71 -48.45 -39.39 -16.06
CA VAL A 71 -48.47 -40.43 -15.02
C VAL A 71 -49.71 -40.34 -14.14
N THR A 72 -50.05 -41.43 -13.44
CA THR A 72 -51.28 -41.54 -12.65
C THR A 72 -51.19 -40.91 -11.24
N ALA A 73 -50.02 -40.44 -10.82
CA ALA A 73 -49.79 -39.79 -9.53
C ALA A 73 -48.65 -38.76 -9.67
N ALA A 74 -48.69 -37.67 -8.89
CA ALA A 74 -47.75 -36.55 -9.01
C ALA A 74 -46.26 -36.93 -8.85
N ASP A 75 -45.98 -37.95 -8.03
CA ASP A 75 -44.64 -38.51 -7.78
C ASP A 75 -44.47 -39.94 -8.33
N GLY A 76 -45.41 -40.41 -9.14
CA GLY A 76 -45.48 -41.79 -9.61
C GLY A 76 -44.76 -42.03 -10.94
N ASN A 77 -44.28 -43.27 -11.14
CA ASN A 77 -43.68 -43.73 -12.40
C ASN A 77 -44.64 -44.59 -13.24
N THR A 78 -45.95 -44.53 -12.96
CA THR A 78 -46.94 -45.34 -13.69
C THR A 78 -47.57 -44.51 -14.80
N ALA A 79 -47.21 -44.82 -16.05
CA ALA A 79 -47.74 -44.20 -17.25
C ALA A 79 -49.29 -44.29 -17.32
N PHE A 80 -49.93 -43.19 -17.68
CA PHE A 80 -51.37 -43.16 -17.95
C PHE A 80 -51.67 -43.74 -19.34
N ASP A 81 -52.48 -44.78 -19.36
CA ASP A 81 -52.83 -45.50 -20.58
C ASP A 81 -54.11 -44.93 -21.21
N PHE A 82 -53.95 -44.08 -22.23
CA PHE A 82 -55.05 -43.49 -22.99
C PHE A 82 -55.92 -44.51 -23.75
N SER A 83 -55.52 -45.79 -23.81
CA SER A 83 -56.32 -46.86 -24.41
C SER A 83 -57.30 -47.52 -23.42
N LYS A 84 -57.27 -47.15 -22.14
CA LYS A 84 -58.20 -47.65 -21.12
C LYS A 84 -59.45 -46.78 -20.98
N PRO A 85 -60.63 -47.39 -20.79
CA PRO A 85 -61.87 -46.65 -20.56
C PRO A 85 -61.83 -45.85 -19.26
N ILE A 86 -62.41 -44.65 -19.29
CA ILE A 86 -62.56 -43.79 -18.12
C ILE A 86 -63.82 -44.21 -17.34
N GLU A 87 -63.62 -44.68 -16.11
CA GLU A 87 -64.68 -45.18 -15.22
C GLU A 87 -64.93 -44.29 -13.99
N ALA A 88 -64.11 -43.25 -13.80
CA ALA A 88 -64.23 -42.23 -12.75
C ALA A 88 -63.48 -40.95 -13.17
N ASP A 89 -63.71 -39.83 -12.45
CA ASP A 89 -62.87 -38.63 -12.59
C ASP A 89 -61.41 -38.99 -12.27
N VAL A 90 -60.47 -38.57 -13.13
CA VAL A 90 -59.04 -38.87 -12.99
C VAL A 90 -58.23 -37.60 -13.20
N THR A 91 -57.19 -37.43 -12.38
CA THR A 91 -56.15 -36.42 -12.61
C THR A 91 -54.90 -37.15 -13.05
N VAL A 92 -54.32 -36.72 -14.16
CA VAL A 92 -53.04 -37.21 -14.66
C VAL A 92 -52.02 -36.10 -14.54
N PHE A 93 -50.79 -36.47 -14.20
CA PHE A 93 -49.73 -35.53 -13.86
C PHE A 93 -48.63 -35.60 -14.91
N ALA A 94 -48.11 -34.45 -15.35
CA ALA A 94 -46.99 -34.41 -16.26
C ALA A 94 -45.70 -34.80 -15.53
N LYS A 95 -44.96 -35.75 -16.06
CA LYS A 95 -43.61 -36.12 -15.61
C LYS A 95 -42.57 -35.39 -16.46
N TRP A 96 -41.57 -34.84 -15.80
CA TRP A 96 -40.53 -34.03 -16.43
C TRP A 96 -39.15 -34.65 -16.18
N THR A 97 -38.32 -34.67 -17.22
CA THR A 97 -36.90 -34.98 -17.11
C THR A 97 -36.11 -33.67 -17.05
N ARG A 98 -35.19 -33.57 -16.08
CA ARG A 98 -34.28 -32.43 -15.95
C ARG A 98 -33.14 -32.59 -16.95
N GLU A 99 -32.83 -31.53 -17.67
CA GLU A 99 -31.75 -31.47 -18.66
C GLU A 99 -30.75 -30.36 -18.31
N VAL A 100 -29.48 -30.65 -18.56
CA VAL A 100 -28.37 -29.71 -18.46
C VAL A 100 -27.78 -29.46 -19.83
N VAL A 101 -27.36 -28.22 -20.07
CA VAL A 101 -26.79 -27.80 -21.35
C VAL A 101 -25.30 -27.54 -21.20
N VAL A 102 -24.50 -28.19 -22.03
CA VAL A 102 -23.07 -27.88 -22.18
C VAL A 102 -22.88 -27.12 -23.47
N ALA A 103 -22.60 -25.83 -23.35
CA ALA A 103 -22.32 -24.95 -24.46
C ALA A 103 -20.82 -24.69 -24.59
N PHE A 104 -20.36 -24.44 -25.82
CA PHE A 104 -18.95 -24.20 -26.13
C PHE A 104 -18.80 -22.86 -26.83
N ASN A 105 -18.29 -21.86 -26.11
CA ASN A 105 -17.95 -20.55 -26.66
C ASN A 105 -16.53 -20.58 -27.23
N THR A 106 -16.40 -20.66 -28.55
CA THR A 106 -15.11 -20.72 -29.23
C THR A 106 -14.31 -19.41 -29.18
N LYS A 107 -14.94 -18.29 -28.76
CA LYS A 107 -14.41 -16.91 -28.90
C LYS A 107 -14.01 -16.55 -30.33
N THR A 108 -14.66 -17.17 -31.31
CA THR A 108 -14.50 -16.90 -32.73
C THR A 108 -15.86 -16.92 -33.40
N ALA A 109 -15.90 -16.70 -34.72
CA ALA A 109 -17.11 -16.91 -35.50
C ALA A 109 -17.52 -18.40 -35.62
N ALA A 110 -16.63 -19.34 -35.28
CA ALA A 110 -16.94 -20.77 -35.30
C ALA A 110 -17.91 -21.14 -34.18
N THR A 111 -18.84 -22.05 -34.46
CA THR A 111 -19.81 -22.55 -33.46
C THR A 111 -19.64 -24.05 -33.28
N ILE A 112 -19.83 -24.51 -32.05
CA ILE A 112 -19.89 -25.92 -31.69
C ILE A 112 -21.29 -26.15 -31.12
N GLU A 113 -21.95 -27.22 -31.59
CA GLU A 113 -23.29 -27.56 -31.13
C GLU A 113 -23.30 -27.82 -29.63
N SER A 114 -24.31 -27.29 -28.94
CA SER A 114 -24.47 -27.49 -27.50
C SER A 114 -25.06 -28.89 -27.23
N LEU A 115 -24.60 -29.53 -26.16
CA LEU A 115 -25.10 -30.84 -25.76
C LEU A 115 -26.21 -30.67 -24.72
N VAL A 116 -27.34 -31.34 -24.91
CA VAL A 116 -28.44 -31.42 -23.94
C VAL A 116 -28.45 -32.83 -23.34
N LEU A 117 -28.24 -32.93 -22.03
CA LEU A 117 -27.93 -34.18 -21.34
C LEU A 117 -28.68 -34.28 -20.00
N GLU A 118 -28.80 -35.49 -19.44
CA GLU A 118 -29.25 -35.67 -18.06
C GLU A 118 -28.13 -35.26 -17.06
N PRO A 119 -28.46 -34.69 -15.88
CA PRO A 119 -27.49 -34.43 -14.82
C PRO A 119 -26.65 -35.66 -14.46
N GLY A 120 -25.34 -35.46 -14.30
CA GLY A 120 -24.38 -36.53 -14.03
C GLY A 120 -23.83 -37.22 -15.29
N SER A 121 -24.27 -36.80 -16.48
CA SER A 121 -23.69 -37.28 -17.74
C SER A 121 -22.23 -36.88 -17.90
N GLN A 122 -21.44 -37.75 -18.56
CA GLN A 122 -20.06 -37.45 -18.95
C GLN A 122 -20.00 -36.84 -20.35
N VAL A 123 -19.24 -35.77 -20.48
CA VAL A 123 -18.96 -35.09 -21.75
C VAL A 123 -17.50 -35.28 -22.10
N ASN A 124 -17.24 -35.71 -23.33
CA ASN A 124 -15.88 -35.79 -23.89
C ASN A 124 -15.46 -34.46 -24.51
N GLU A 125 -14.15 -34.26 -24.63
CA GLU A 125 -13.61 -33.04 -25.25
C GLU A 125 -14.10 -32.92 -26.70
N PRO A 126 -14.65 -31.77 -27.13
CA PRO A 126 -15.03 -31.56 -28.51
C PRO A 126 -13.79 -31.43 -29.40
N ALA A 127 -13.98 -31.50 -30.72
CA ALA A 127 -12.90 -31.18 -31.65
C ALA A 127 -12.39 -29.75 -31.40
N ALA A 128 -11.06 -29.61 -31.30
CA ALA A 128 -10.43 -28.31 -31.06
C ALA A 128 -10.84 -27.31 -32.16
N PRO A 129 -11.37 -26.12 -31.80
CA PRO A 129 -11.62 -25.08 -32.78
C PRO A 129 -10.29 -24.55 -33.36
N THR A 130 -10.36 -23.74 -34.41
CA THR A 130 -9.20 -23.06 -34.99
C THR A 130 -9.35 -21.55 -34.99
N ARG A 131 -8.24 -20.83 -34.81
CA ARG A 131 -8.15 -19.37 -34.88
C ARG A 131 -6.82 -18.99 -35.53
N GLU A 132 -6.87 -18.21 -36.60
CA GLU A 132 -5.67 -17.82 -37.35
C GLU A 132 -4.71 -17.01 -36.47
N GLY A 133 -3.43 -17.42 -36.43
CA GLY A 133 -2.39 -16.76 -35.63
C GLY A 133 -2.38 -17.14 -34.14
N PHE A 134 -3.23 -18.08 -33.71
CA PHE A 134 -3.33 -18.52 -32.32
C PHE A 134 -3.24 -20.04 -32.18
N LYS A 135 -2.75 -20.49 -31.03
CA LYS A 135 -2.76 -21.86 -30.54
C LYS A 135 -3.94 -22.03 -29.57
N PHE A 136 -4.69 -23.12 -29.74
CA PHE A 136 -5.76 -23.51 -28.82
C PHE A 136 -5.15 -24.20 -27.60
N GLU A 137 -5.38 -23.66 -26.41
CA GLU A 137 -4.81 -24.20 -25.15
C GLU A 137 -5.81 -24.98 -24.30
N GLY A 138 -7.08 -24.97 -24.68
CA GLY A 138 -8.13 -25.76 -24.04
C GLY A 138 -9.38 -24.96 -23.70
N TRP A 139 -10.25 -25.64 -22.96
CA TRP A 139 -11.53 -25.12 -22.49
C TRP A 139 -11.46 -24.72 -21.03
N PHE A 140 -12.04 -23.58 -20.71
CA PHE A 140 -12.10 -23.01 -19.37
C PHE A 140 -13.57 -22.72 -19.00
N LYS A 141 -13.89 -22.73 -17.71
CA LYS A 141 -15.23 -22.42 -17.19
C LYS A 141 -15.52 -20.92 -17.24
N THR A 142 -14.50 -20.06 -17.21
CA THR A 142 -14.68 -18.60 -17.27
C THR A 142 -14.25 -18.02 -18.62
N LYS A 143 -14.76 -16.81 -18.92
CA LYS A 143 -14.32 -16.04 -20.09
C LYS A 143 -12.85 -15.63 -19.99
N ARG A 144 -12.27 -15.44 -18.81
CA ARG A 144 -10.88 -14.99 -18.66
C ARG A 144 -9.89 -16.07 -19.12
N GLY A 145 -10.27 -17.35 -19.01
CA GLY A 145 -9.40 -18.48 -19.35
C GLY A 145 -8.32 -18.68 -18.29
N LEU A 146 -7.09 -18.98 -18.73
CA LEU A 146 -5.97 -19.23 -17.83
C LEU A 146 -5.63 -17.99 -17.00
N THR A 147 -6.08 -18.00 -15.75
CA THR A 147 -5.78 -16.97 -14.75
C THR A 147 -5.31 -17.64 -13.47
N TRP A 148 -4.82 -16.88 -12.50
CA TRP A 148 -4.48 -17.43 -11.19
C TRP A 148 -5.72 -17.96 -10.43
N LEU A 149 -6.93 -17.45 -10.73
CA LEU A 149 -8.21 -17.97 -10.22
C LEU A 149 -8.70 -19.22 -10.96
N GLU A 150 -8.21 -19.43 -12.18
CA GLU A 150 -8.52 -20.59 -13.02
C GLU A 150 -7.24 -21.13 -13.65
N PRO A 151 -6.35 -21.73 -12.84
CA PRO A 151 -4.97 -22.05 -13.26
C PRO A 151 -4.89 -23.27 -14.17
N GLU A 152 -5.97 -24.04 -14.29
CA GLU A 152 -6.02 -25.26 -15.06
C GLU A 152 -7.21 -25.25 -16.02
N ARG A 153 -6.99 -25.76 -17.22
CA ARG A 153 -8.07 -26.04 -18.17
C ARG A 153 -8.97 -27.16 -17.63
N VAL A 154 -10.20 -27.20 -18.14
CA VAL A 154 -11.12 -28.32 -17.91
C VAL A 154 -10.50 -29.63 -18.38
N GLN A 155 -10.46 -30.61 -17.48
CA GLN A 155 -10.07 -31.97 -17.79
C GLN A 155 -11.29 -32.75 -18.29
N PHE A 156 -11.16 -33.39 -19.44
CA PHE A 156 -12.18 -34.25 -20.02
C PHE A 156 -11.84 -35.73 -19.79
N PRO A 157 -12.84 -36.63 -19.65
CA PRO A 157 -14.27 -36.31 -19.66
C PRO A 157 -14.70 -35.54 -18.40
N ILE A 158 -15.60 -34.57 -18.57
CA ILE A 158 -16.20 -33.79 -17.47
C ILE A 158 -17.57 -34.34 -17.14
N THR A 159 -17.87 -34.50 -15.85
CA THR A 159 -19.23 -34.81 -15.37
C THR A 159 -20.00 -33.51 -15.16
N VAL A 160 -21.22 -33.43 -15.67
CA VAL A 160 -22.00 -32.18 -15.66
C VAL A 160 -23.34 -32.36 -14.93
N ASP A 161 -23.48 -31.71 -13.78
CA ASP A 161 -24.70 -31.72 -12.96
C ASP A 161 -25.55 -30.45 -13.12
N LYS A 162 -24.99 -29.42 -13.78
CA LYS A 162 -25.62 -28.12 -14.06
C LYS A 162 -25.18 -27.60 -15.41
N SER A 163 -26.06 -26.87 -16.10
CA SER A 163 -25.72 -26.23 -17.37
C SER A 163 -24.47 -25.36 -17.24
N ILE A 164 -23.55 -25.47 -18.19
CA ILE A 164 -22.27 -24.75 -18.19
C ILE A 164 -21.91 -24.29 -19.61
N THR A 165 -21.32 -23.11 -19.71
CA THR A 165 -20.65 -22.68 -20.95
C THR A 165 -19.14 -22.78 -20.74
N LEU A 166 -18.47 -23.56 -21.58
CA LEU A 166 -17.02 -23.65 -21.63
C LEU A 166 -16.48 -22.67 -22.67
N HIS A 167 -15.45 -21.93 -22.32
CA HIS A 167 -14.84 -20.88 -23.12
C HIS A 167 -13.46 -21.33 -23.63
N ALA A 168 -13.22 -21.17 -24.92
CA ALA A 168 -11.92 -21.45 -25.51
C ALA A 168 -10.87 -20.43 -25.03
N TYR A 169 -9.68 -20.91 -24.72
CA TYR A 169 -8.51 -20.06 -24.43
C TYR A 169 -7.49 -20.17 -25.56
N TRP A 170 -6.96 -19.02 -25.96
CA TRP A 170 -6.15 -18.83 -27.16
C TRP A 170 -4.88 -18.08 -26.82
N GLU A 171 -3.73 -18.63 -27.22
CA GLU A 171 -2.44 -17.96 -27.09
C GLU A 171 -1.92 -17.59 -28.47
N PRO A 172 -1.37 -16.37 -28.68
CA PRO A 172 -0.76 -16.04 -29.95
C PRO A 172 0.40 -16.99 -30.23
N ILE A 173 0.55 -17.42 -31.49
CA ILE A 173 1.69 -18.27 -31.90
C ILE A 173 3.02 -17.57 -31.63
N SER A 174 3.05 -16.24 -31.64
CA SER A 174 4.21 -15.43 -31.28
C SER A 174 3.81 -14.32 -30.32
N SER A 175 4.26 -14.43 -29.06
CA SER A 175 4.13 -13.37 -28.04
C SER A 175 4.64 -12.03 -28.55
N LYS A 176 5.82 -12.03 -29.17
CA LYS A 176 6.50 -10.82 -29.64
C LYS A 176 5.82 -10.14 -30.84
N ASN A 177 5.42 -10.91 -31.84
CA ASN A 177 4.99 -10.32 -33.13
C ASN A 177 3.50 -10.02 -33.23
N HIS A 178 2.68 -10.39 -32.23
CA HIS A 178 1.25 -10.17 -32.27
C HIS A 178 0.87 -8.67 -32.16
N ASN A 179 -0.19 -8.26 -32.87
CA ASN A 179 -0.75 -6.92 -32.82
C ASN A 179 -2.07 -6.94 -32.05
N TRP A 180 -2.05 -6.43 -30.81
CA TRP A 180 -3.24 -6.27 -29.99
C TRP A 180 -4.00 -4.99 -30.35
N GLY A 181 -5.33 -5.03 -30.23
CA GLY A 181 -6.18 -3.87 -30.50
C GLY A 181 -6.21 -2.88 -29.33
N PRO A 182 -6.70 -1.64 -29.52
CA PRO A 182 -6.75 -0.63 -28.46
C PRO A 182 -7.50 -1.05 -27.19
N GLY A 183 -8.49 -1.94 -27.30
CA GLY A 183 -9.24 -2.46 -26.14
C GLY A 183 -8.45 -3.44 -25.26
N GLU A 184 -7.32 -3.95 -25.76
CA GLU A 184 -6.46 -4.96 -25.13
C GLU A 184 -5.07 -4.40 -24.77
N THR A 185 -4.83 -3.11 -25.06
CA THR A 185 -3.55 -2.42 -24.88
C THR A 185 -3.67 -1.38 -23.78
N TYR A 186 -2.86 -1.52 -22.73
CA TYR A 186 -2.69 -0.49 -21.71
C TYR A 186 -1.65 0.53 -22.21
N THR A 187 -2.00 1.81 -22.28
CA THR A 187 -1.10 2.84 -22.81
C THR A 187 -0.75 3.87 -21.73
N SER A 188 0.52 4.10 -21.50
CA SER A 188 1.06 5.15 -20.64
C SER A 188 1.95 6.10 -21.45
N SER A 189 2.52 7.11 -20.79
CA SER A 189 3.44 8.05 -21.44
C SER A 189 4.59 8.43 -20.52
N MET A 190 5.71 8.82 -21.12
CA MET A 190 6.86 9.43 -20.45
C MET A 190 7.45 10.55 -21.30
N ASP A 191 8.28 11.42 -20.72
CA ASP A 191 9.03 12.42 -21.50
C ASP A 191 10.31 11.84 -22.10
N SER A 192 10.85 12.50 -23.13
CA SER A 192 12.09 12.10 -23.82
C SER A 192 13.36 12.31 -23.00
N LYS A 193 13.29 13.08 -21.90
CA LYS A 193 14.43 13.30 -21.00
C LYS A 193 14.65 12.11 -20.07
N SER A 194 13.57 11.37 -19.79
CA SER A 194 13.58 10.13 -19.03
C SER A 194 14.28 9.06 -19.86
N THR A 195 15.57 8.84 -19.57
CA THR A 195 16.36 7.84 -20.30
C THR A 195 15.85 6.44 -19.98
N ILE A 196 15.76 5.56 -20.98
CA ILE A 196 15.42 4.14 -20.79
C ILE A 196 16.68 3.31 -21.04
N ILE A 197 17.38 2.96 -19.97
CA ILE A 197 18.54 2.06 -20.00
C ILE A 197 18.12 0.71 -19.43
N LEU A 198 17.79 -0.26 -20.30
CA LEU A 198 17.38 -1.60 -19.88
C LEU A 198 18.58 -2.54 -19.74
N ASN A 199 19.69 -2.03 -19.21
CA ASN A 199 20.90 -2.79 -18.95
C ASN A 199 21.07 -2.95 -17.43
N PRO A 200 20.96 -4.18 -16.89
CA PRO A 200 20.95 -4.40 -15.44
C PRO A 200 22.28 -4.08 -14.76
N PHE A 201 23.36 -3.87 -15.52
CA PHE A 201 24.68 -3.57 -15.02
C PHE A 201 24.96 -2.06 -14.90
N THR A 202 24.19 -1.21 -15.61
CA THR A 202 24.49 0.23 -15.76
C THR A 202 23.29 1.17 -15.58
N TYR A 203 22.07 0.65 -15.36
CA TYR A 203 20.88 1.48 -15.11
C TYR A 203 21.08 2.42 -13.91
N GLN A 204 20.38 3.57 -13.91
CA GLN A 204 20.60 4.64 -12.93
C GLN A 204 19.37 4.95 -12.06
N TRP A 205 18.16 4.84 -12.60
CA TRP A 205 16.94 5.22 -11.90
C TRP A 205 16.01 4.02 -11.67
N SER A 206 14.94 4.25 -10.91
CA SER A 206 14.00 3.21 -10.50
C SER A 206 12.99 2.84 -11.59
N HIS A 207 12.73 3.72 -12.57
CA HIS A 207 11.81 3.40 -13.67
C HIS A 207 12.44 2.40 -14.65
N GLU A 208 13.76 2.39 -14.84
CA GLU A 208 14.40 1.36 -15.66
C GLU A 208 14.36 -0.01 -14.98
N SER A 209 14.62 -0.08 -13.67
CA SER A 209 14.49 -1.36 -12.94
C SER A 209 13.06 -1.87 -13.01
N SER A 210 12.08 -0.97 -12.91
CA SER A 210 10.66 -1.29 -13.08
C SER A 210 10.35 -2.00 -14.40
N PHE A 211 10.88 -1.50 -15.52
CA PHE A 211 10.70 -2.16 -16.82
C PHE A 211 11.49 -3.46 -16.95
N MET A 212 12.67 -3.56 -16.33
CA MET A 212 13.43 -4.81 -16.30
C MET A 212 12.73 -5.90 -15.47
N ASP A 213 12.07 -5.54 -14.37
CA ASP A 213 11.30 -6.46 -13.53
C ASP A 213 10.14 -7.09 -14.32
N MET A 214 9.51 -6.33 -15.23
CA MET A 214 8.48 -6.88 -16.14
C MET A 214 9.03 -7.92 -17.12
N MET A 215 10.31 -7.86 -17.46
CA MET A 215 10.96 -8.71 -18.47
C MET A 215 11.89 -9.78 -17.85
N SER A 216 11.96 -9.85 -16.53
CA SER A 216 12.77 -10.81 -15.81
C SER A 216 11.91 -11.68 -14.89
N THR A 217 12.41 -12.88 -14.59
CA THR A 217 11.79 -13.79 -13.63
C THR A 217 12.67 -13.88 -12.39
N PRO A 218 12.23 -13.36 -11.22
CA PRO A 218 12.95 -13.60 -9.97
C PRO A 218 12.77 -15.06 -9.52
N LEU A 219 13.66 -15.55 -8.67
CA LEU A 219 13.51 -16.88 -8.08
C LEU A 219 12.31 -16.97 -7.12
N TYR A 220 12.05 -15.88 -6.40
CA TYR A 220 11.05 -15.79 -5.34
C TYR A 220 10.23 -14.52 -5.49
N GLY A 221 9.01 -14.52 -4.95
CA GLY A 221 8.15 -13.34 -4.84
C GLY A 221 7.19 -13.47 -3.67
N SER A 222 6.18 -12.62 -3.63
CA SER A 222 5.09 -12.67 -2.65
C SER A 222 3.73 -12.76 -3.34
N GLU A 223 2.75 -13.28 -2.61
CA GLU A 223 1.32 -13.28 -2.97
C GLU A 223 0.48 -13.15 -1.70
N ILE A 224 -0.73 -12.61 -1.81
CA ILE A 224 -1.71 -12.58 -0.73
C ILE A 224 -2.01 -14.01 -0.25
N ASP A 225 -2.03 -14.20 1.06
CA ASP A 225 -2.49 -15.44 1.69
C ASP A 225 -4.02 -15.48 1.67
N TRP A 226 -4.58 -15.83 0.51
CA TRP A 226 -6.03 -15.88 0.33
C TRP A 226 -6.70 -16.90 1.24
N ASP A 227 -6.03 -18.01 1.57
CA ASP A 227 -6.57 -19.02 2.49
C ASP A 227 -6.78 -18.40 3.88
N LYS A 228 -5.77 -17.70 4.38
CA LYS A 228 -5.85 -16.98 5.66
C LYS A 228 -6.87 -15.85 5.63
N ALA A 229 -6.91 -15.05 4.56
CA ALA A 229 -7.88 -13.97 4.41
C ALA A 229 -9.33 -14.49 4.46
N ILE A 230 -9.60 -15.67 3.89
CA ILE A 230 -10.92 -16.32 3.94
C ILE A 230 -11.22 -16.88 5.33
N GLU A 231 -10.23 -17.54 5.96
CA GLU A 231 -10.37 -18.06 7.33
C GLU A 231 -10.67 -16.95 8.35
N GLU A 232 -9.98 -15.82 8.24
CA GLU A 232 -10.17 -14.65 9.10
C GLU A 232 -11.39 -13.80 8.72
N GLY A 233 -12.08 -14.15 7.62
CA GLY A 233 -13.27 -13.46 7.14
C GLY A 233 -13.00 -12.10 6.47
N VAL A 234 -11.74 -11.77 6.17
CA VAL A 234 -11.31 -10.57 5.44
C VAL A 234 -11.78 -10.61 3.98
N ALA A 235 -11.87 -11.80 3.39
CA ALA A 235 -12.34 -12.04 2.02
C ALA A 235 -13.35 -13.22 1.97
N ASP A 236 -14.29 -13.22 1.04
CA ASP A 236 -15.20 -14.37 0.85
C ASP A 236 -14.65 -15.40 -0.14
N ALA A 237 -13.70 -15.00 -0.99
CA ALA A 237 -13.00 -15.84 -1.96
C ALA A 237 -11.66 -15.22 -2.36
N PRO A 238 -10.75 -15.97 -3.01
CA PRO A 238 -9.52 -15.39 -3.52
C PRO A 238 -9.81 -14.25 -4.50
N GLY A 239 -9.16 -13.10 -4.33
CA GLY A 239 -9.32 -11.93 -5.21
C GLY A 239 -10.46 -11.01 -4.81
N ASP A 240 -11.17 -11.33 -3.72
CA ASP A 240 -12.25 -10.52 -3.20
C ASP A 240 -11.73 -9.38 -2.30
N PHE A 241 -11.82 -8.16 -2.80
CA PHE A 241 -11.52 -6.94 -2.04
C PHE A 241 -12.78 -6.23 -1.53
N SER A 242 -13.98 -6.81 -1.67
CA SER A 242 -15.25 -6.12 -1.41
C SER A 242 -15.36 -5.60 0.03
N LYS A 243 -14.94 -6.40 1.01
CA LYS A 243 -14.94 -6.02 2.44
C LYS A 243 -13.92 -4.92 2.74
N ILE A 244 -12.79 -4.89 2.03
CA ILE A 244 -11.85 -3.76 2.11
C ILE A 244 -12.49 -2.50 1.52
N ILE A 245 -13.09 -2.62 0.32
CA ILE A 245 -13.76 -1.51 -0.37
C ILE A 245 -14.88 -0.92 0.50
N ASN A 246 -15.61 -1.77 1.23
CA ASN A 246 -16.66 -1.38 2.17
C ASN A 246 -16.14 -0.85 3.51
N LYS A 247 -14.81 -0.79 3.71
CA LYS A 247 -14.14 -0.41 4.96
C LYS A 247 -14.52 -1.29 6.16
N GLU A 248 -14.89 -2.54 5.92
CA GLU A 248 -15.09 -3.54 6.98
C GLU A 248 -13.73 -4.01 7.53
N PHE A 249 -12.70 -4.06 6.67
CA PHE A 249 -11.31 -4.36 7.01
C PHE A 249 -10.37 -3.37 6.30
N SER A 250 -9.15 -3.18 6.83
CA SER A 250 -8.08 -2.48 6.11
C SER A 250 -7.54 -3.34 4.97
N ILE A 251 -7.06 -2.72 3.89
CA ILE A 251 -6.42 -3.41 2.76
C ILE A 251 -5.25 -4.29 3.21
N ASP A 252 -4.57 -3.85 4.26
CA ASP A 252 -3.42 -4.56 4.76
C ASP A 252 -3.83 -5.84 5.50
N ALA A 253 -5.12 -6.02 5.87
CA ALA A 253 -5.60 -7.21 6.58
C ALA A 253 -5.36 -8.51 5.79
N LEU A 254 -5.04 -8.36 4.51
CA LEU A 254 -4.49 -9.38 3.65
C LEU A 254 -3.01 -9.61 4.01
N ASP A 255 -2.68 -10.69 4.71
CA ASP A 255 -1.29 -11.13 4.85
C ASP A 255 -0.74 -11.62 3.50
N TYR A 256 0.57 -11.83 3.41
CA TYR A 256 1.23 -12.40 2.23
C TYR A 256 2.13 -13.58 2.57
N VAL A 257 2.20 -14.52 1.64
CA VAL A 257 3.12 -15.64 1.63
C VAL A 257 4.22 -15.43 0.60
N ASN A 258 5.44 -15.84 0.92
CA ASN A 258 6.50 -15.95 -0.08
C ASN A 258 6.24 -17.16 -0.98
N ILE A 259 6.37 -16.96 -2.29
CA ILE A 259 6.16 -18.00 -3.31
C ILE A 259 7.42 -18.21 -4.13
N LYS A 260 7.56 -19.43 -4.65
CA LYS A 260 8.62 -19.81 -5.58
C LYS A 260 8.18 -19.51 -7.01
N ILE A 261 8.93 -18.68 -7.73
CA ILE A 261 8.61 -18.25 -9.10
C ILE A 261 9.57 -18.93 -10.08
N GLY A 262 10.85 -18.54 -10.10
CA GLY A 262 11.91 -19.13 -10.93
C GLY A 262 12.64 -20.30 -10.28
N ALA A 263 12.32 -20.64 -9.03
CA ALA A 263 12.95 -21.71 -8.26
C ALA A 263 12.00 -22.88 -7.97
N THR A 264 12.55 -24.04 -7.65
CA THR A 264 11.82 -25.22 -7.14
C THR A 264 11.86 -25.33 -5.62
N ARG A 265 12.84 -24.68 -4.97
CA ARG A 265 13.08 -24.65 -3.52
C ARG A 265 13.47 -23.25 -3.04
N PHE A 266 13.16 -22.92 -1.79
CA PHE A 266 13.80 -21.77 -1.13
C PHE A 266 15.30 -22.04 -0.94
N PRO A 267 16.14 -21.01 -0.67
CA PRO A 267 17.57 -21.22 -0.52
C PRO A 267 17.85 -22.22 0.60
N VAL A 268 18.68 -23.21 0.28
CA VAL A 268 19.02 -24.33 1.15
C VAL A 268 20.34 -24.05 1.84
N ASP A 269 20.40 -24.24 3.14
CA ASP A 269 21.62 -24.01 3.93
C ASP A 269 22.67 -25.12 3.69
N SER A 270 23.82 -25.02 4.37
CA SER A 270 24.91 -26.00 4.27
C SER A 270 24.58 -27.38 4.85
N THR A 271 23.51 -27.50 5.63
CA THR A 271 23.01 -28.77 6.19
C THR A 271 22.00 -29.47 5.28
N GLY A 272 21.44 -28.75 4.30
CA GLY A 272 20.45 -29.26 3.37
C GLY A 272 19.01 -28.84 3.69
N ASP A 273 18.80 -27.92 4.62
CA ASP A 273 17.49 -27.49 5.10
C ASP A 273 16.97 -26.22 4.38
N GLU A 274 15.67 -26.17 4.09
CA GLU A 274 14.95 -24.99 3.59
C GLU A 274 14.34 -24.15 4.71
N HIS A 275 14.36 -24.63 5.96
CA HIS A 275 13.79 -23.95 7.13
C HIS A 275 12.33 -23.55 6.93
N LEU A 276 11.52 -24.50 6.45
CA LEU A 276 10.09 -24.28 6.24
C LEU A 276 9.31 -24.52 7.53
N THR A 277 8.13 -23.90 7.62
CA THR A 277 7.15 -24.20 8.67
C THR A 277 6.67 -25.64 8.59
N GLU A 278 5.92 -26.11 9.60
CA GLU A 278 5.33 -27.47 9.59
C GLU A 278 4.38 -27.69 8.39
N GLU A 279 3.75 -26.62 7.90
CA GLU A 279 2.89 -26.60 6.70
C GLU A 279 3.69 -26.54 5.38
N GLY A 280 5.02 -26.52 5.45
CA GLY A 280 5.91 -26.44 4.29
C GLY A 280 5.96 -25.06 3.64
N ARG A 281 5.64 -24.00 4.38
CA ARG A 281 5.69 -22.59 3.91
C ARG A 281 7.01 -21.93 4.33
N TYR A 282 7.37 -20.83 3.66
CA TYR A 282 8.53 -20.04 4.05
C TYR A 282 8.24 -19.32 5.37
N ASP A 283 9.14 -19.49 6.36
CA ASP A 283 9.02 -18.81 7.66
C ASP A 283 9.70 -17.44 7.61
N ARG A 284 8.91 -16.40 7.30
CA ARG A 284 9.39 -15.00 7.19
C ARG A 284 9.97 -14.49 8.50
N ASP A 285 9.42 -14.91 9.64
CA ASP A 285 9.78 -14.40 10.95
C ASP A 285 11.12 -15.01 11.40
N ALA A 286 11.32 -16.32 11.17
CA ALA A 286 12.59 -17.00 11.45
C ALA A 286 13.70 -16.68 10.45
N ALA A 287 13.37 -16.36 9.19
CA ALA A 287 14.34 -16.19 8.10
C ALA A 287 15.44 -15.13 8.33
N THR A 288 15.18 -14.14 9.18
CA THR A 288 16.19 -13.12 9.55
C THR A 288 17.21 -13.66 10.56
N GLN A 289 16.84 -14.68 11.34
CA GLN A 289 17.65 -15.29 12.40
C GLN A 289 18.38 -16.56 11.93
N ILE A 290 17.90 -17.19 10.86
CA ILE A 290 18.57 -18.33 10.23
C ILE A 290 19.78 -17.82 9.45
N GLN A 291 20.98 -18.20 9.89
CA GLN A 291 22.26 -17.70 9.38
C GLN A 291 23.09 -18.85 8.81
N ASP A 292 23.61 -18.68 7.59
CA ASP A 292 24.62 -19.57 7.01
C ASP A 292 25.55 -18.77 6.10
N LYS A 293 26.78 -19.26 5.91
CA LYS A 293 27.73 -18.75 4.92
C LYS A 293 27.53 -19.35 3.54
N SER A 294 26.73 -20.40 3.41
CA SER A 294 26.56 -21.13 2.15
C SER A 294 25.10 -21.41 1.88
N TRP A 295 24.61 -20.90 0.74
CA TRP A 295 23.22 -21.06 0.31
C TRP A 295 23.15 -21.68 -1.08
N THR A 296 22.37 -22.74 -1.24
CA THR A 296 22.17 -23.49 -2.49
C THR A 296 20.79 -23.20 -3.09
N TYR A 297 20.77 -22.85 -4.37
CA TYR A 297 19.59 -22.46 -5.13
C TYR A 297 19.25 -23.54 -6.15
N HIS A 298 17.96 -23.86 -6.28
CA HIS A 298 17.44 -24.88 -7.18
C HIS A 298 16.47 -24.23 -8.17
N LEU A 299 16.88 -24.15 -9.42
CA LEU A 299 16.16 -23.46 -10.49
C LEU A 299 15.05 -24.33 -11.08
N ARG A 300 14.03 -23.68 -11.64
CA ARG A 300 13.10 -24.33 -12.56
C ARG A 300 13.77 -24.59 -13.90
N ASN A 301 13.39 -25.69 -14.55
CA ASN A 301 13.91 -26.07 -15.86
C ASN A 301 13.03 -25.62 -17.04
N ASP A 302 11.94 -24.92 -16.77
CA ASP A 302 11.01 -24.40 -17.77
C ASP A 302 11.05 -22.86 -17.89
N VAL A 303 12.00 -22.21 -17.22
CA VAL A 303 12.28 -20.78 -17.42
C VAL A 303 13.19 -20.64 -18.63
N VAL A 304 12.72 -19.92 -19.65
CA VAL A 304 13.44 -19.69 -20.91
C VAL A 304 13.45 -18.20 -21.25
N PHE A 305 14.48 -17.78 -21.99
CA PHE A 305 14.46 -16.51 -22.71
C PHE A 305 13.42 -16.55 -23.85
N GLU A 306 13.02 -15.38 -24.35
CA GLU A 306 11.98 -15.22 -25.37
C GLU A 306 12.30 -15.90 -26.72
N ASP A 307 13.53 -16.35 -26.93
CA ASP A 307 13.96 -17.15 -28.08
C ASP A 307 13.95 -18.67 -27.82
N GLY A 308 13.59 -19.09 -26.61
CA GLY A 308 13.58 -20.48 -26.16
C GLY A 308 14.87 -20.95 -25.49
N THR A 309 15.89 -20.10 -25.38
CA THR A 309 17.15 -20.46 -24.70
C THR A 309 16.90 -20.69 -23.19
N PRO A 310 17.31 -21.83 -22.60
CA PRO A 310 17.09 -22.10 -21.18
C PRO A 310 17.82 -21.13 -20.25
N VAL A 311 17.17 -20.74 -19.16
CA VAL A 311 17.80 -20.04 -18.03
C VAL A 311 18.32 -21.08 -17.04
N THR A 312 19.64 -21.12 -16.88
CA THR A 312 20.35 -22.18 -16.12
C THR A 312 21.25 -21.58 -15.05
N ALA A 313 21.86 -22.42 -14.21
CA ALA A 313 22.88 -22.01 -13.24
C ALA A 313 24.06 -21.31 -13.92
N TYR A 314 24.39 -21.68 -15.17
CA TYR A 314 25.42 -21.01 -15.96
C TYR A 314 25.02 -19.60 -16.40
N THR A 315 23.72 -19.33 -16.56
CA THR A 315 23.21 -17.97 -16.82
C THR A 315 23.43 -17.05 -15.61
N TYR A 316 23.19 -17.56 -14.40
CA TYR A 316 23.49 -16.85 -13.15
C TYR A 316 24.99 -16.61 -12.98
N GLU A 317 25.82 -17.64 -13.24
CA GLU A 317 27.28 -17.53 -13.23
C GLU A 317 27.76 -16.45 -14.21
N PHE A 318 27.24 -16.47 -15.43
CA PHE A 318 27.58 -15.49 -16.47
C PHE A 318 27.22 -14.07 -16.04
N ALA A 319 26.00 -13.85 -15.55
CA ALA A 319 25.55 -12.52 -15.12
C ALA A 319 26.39 -11.98 -13.96
N LEU A 320 26.68 -12.81 -12.95
CA LEU A 320 27.52 -12.39 -11.82
C LEU A 320 28.97 -12.08 -12.26
N LYS A 321 29.53 -12.83 -13.20
CA LYS A 321 30.82 -12.49 -13.85
C LYS A 321 30.75 -11.12 -14.51
N GLN A 322 29.68 -10.80 -15.23
CA GLN A 322 29.54 -9.50 -15.88
C GLN A 322 29.38 -8.36 -14.86
N TYR A 323 28.57 -8.56 -13.81
CA TYR A 323 28.46 -7.59 -12.71
C TYR A 323 29.83 -7.25 -12.11
N LEU A 324 30.68 -8.26 -11.90
CA LEU A 324 31.97 -8.11 -11.24
C LEU A 324 33.16 -7.98 -12.22
N ASP A 325 32.93 -7.79 -13.52
CA ASP A 325 34.01 -7.79 -14.52
C ASP A 325 34.93 -6.56 -14.31
N PRO A 326 36.25 -6.77 -14.06
CA PRO A 326 37.18 -5.69 -13.75
C PRO A 326 37.47 -4.76 -14.94
N VAL A 327 37.22 -5.22 -16.17
CA VAL A 327 37.42 -4.44 -17.39
C VAL A 327 36.20 -3.58 -17.70
N GLN A 328 34.99 -4.12 -17.50
CA GLN A 328 33.74 -3.38 -17.68
C GLN A 328 33.50 -2.36 -16.57
N ASN A 329 33.92 -2.69 -15.35
CA ASN A 329 33.79 -1.82 -14.17
C ASN A 329 32.34 -1.32 -13.99
N ASN A 330 31.40 -2.26 -14.01
CA ASN A 330 29.97 -1.97 -14.01
C ASN A 330 29.53 -1.28 -12.70
N MET A 331 28.71 -0.24 -12.84
CA MET A 331 28.24 0.58 -11.71
C MET A 331 27.54 -0.26 -10.63
N ARG A 332 26.81 -1.29 -11.05
CA ARG A 332 26.02 -2.17 -10.16
C ARG A 332 26.83 -3.31 -9.53
N ALA A 333 28.15 -3.39 -9.76
CA ALA A 333 29.04 -4.36 -9.11
C ALA A 333 28.95 -4.30 -7.58
N ASN A 334 28.76 -3.09 -7.04
CA ASN A 334 28.64 -2.82 -5.60
C ASN A 334 27.53 -3.60 -4.88
N SER A 335 26.55 -4.14 -5.62
CA SER A 335 25.50 -4.97 -5.05
C SER A 335 26.00 -6.37 -4.68
N TYR A 336 27.10 -6.83 -5.30
CA TYR A 336 27.57 -8.22 -5.21
C TYR A 336 28.94 -8.39 -4.56
N TYR A 337 29.46 -7.33 -3.93
CA TYR A 337 30.63 -7.42 -3.05
C TYR A 337 30.45 -6.51 -1.83
N LYS A 338 31.10 -6.87 -0.72
CA LYS A 338 31.09 -6.08 0.52
C LYS A 338 32.52 -5.73 0.93
N THR A 339 32.75 -4.48 1.36
CA THR A 339 34.04 -4.00 1.90
C THR A 339 33.80 -3.18 3.17
N ALA A 340 34.86 -2.64 3.78
CA ALA A 340 34.73 -1.72 4.91
C ALA A 340 33.94 -0.45 4.54
N GLU A 341 34.08 0.02 3.30
CA GLU A 341 33.42 1.19 2.72
C GLU A 341 32.05 0.84 2.13
N ASN A 342 31.93 -0.30 1.43
CA ASN A 342 30.67 -0.75 0.85
C ASN A 342 29.99 -1.80 1.75
N LYS A 343 29.03 -1.35 2.57
CA LYS A 343 28.32 -2.23 3.52
C LYS A 343 27.04 -2.86 2.97
N ASN A 344 26.57 -2.40 1.80
CA ASN A 344 25.25 -2.73 1.26
C ASN A 344 25.25 -3.92 0.29
N GLY A 345 26.41 -4.35 -0.19
CA GLY A 345 26.51 -5.49 -1.11
C GLY A 345 26.57 -6.84 -0.40
N TYR A 346 26.34 -7.91 -1.16
CA TYR A 346 26.49 -9.28 -0.69
C TYR A 346 27.96 -9.60 -0.40
N ALA A 347 28.23 -10.24 0.74
CA ALA A 347 29.57 -10.60 1.19
C ALA A 347 30.12 -11.87 0.49
N ILE A 348 29.91 -12.00 -0.81
CA ILE A 348 30.33 -13.17 -1.61
C ILE A 348 31.86 -13.29 -1.51
N ALA A 349 32.33 -14.49 -1.15
CA ALA A 349 33.76 -14.74 -0.95
C ALA A 349 34.56 -14.35 -2.20
N ASN A 350 35.64 -13.60 -2.04
CA ASN A 350 36.55 -13.13 -3.10
C ASN A 350 35.91 -12.32 -4.25
N ALA A 351 34.66 -11.86 -4.12
CA ALA A 351 33.97 -11.10 -5.17
C ALA A 351 34.61 -9.73 -5.42
N TYR A 352 35.00 -9.03 -4.34
CA TYR A 352 35.70 -7.74 -4.47
C TYR A 352 37.08 -7.94 -5.09
N GLU A 353 37.81 -8.96 -4.67
CA GLU A 353 39.13 -9.29 -5.20
C GLU A 353 39.07 -9.67 -6.68
N TYR A 354 38.03 -10.35 -7.13
CA TYR A 354 37.80 -10.59 -8.55
C TYR A 354 37.53 -9.28 -9.30
N TYR A 355 36.64 -8.43 -8.77
CA TYR A 355 36.33 -7.12 -9.32
C TYR A 355 37.54 -6.16 -9.39
N THR A 356 38.51 -6.28 -8.47
CA THR A 356 39.77 -5.51 -8.52
C THR A 356 40.89 -6.21 -9.30
N GLY A 357 40.63 -7.39 -9.88
CA GLY A 357 41.60 -8.17 -10.66
C GLY A 357 42.70 -8.85 -9.83
N THR A 358 42.49 -9.04 -8.52
CA THR A 358 43.44 -9.69 -7.60
C THR A 358 43.08 -11.14 -7.26
N ALA A 359 41.93 -11.65 -7.72
CA ALA A 359 41.53 -13.05 -7.64
C ALA A 359 41.01 -13.56 -8.99
N THR A 360 41.04 -14.88 -9.21
CA THR A 360 40.39 -15.53 -10.36
C THR A 360 38.95 -15.93 -10.04
N TRP A 361 38.13 -16.18 -11.06
CA TRP A 361 36.73 -16.54 -10.87
C TRP A 361 36.54 -17.81 -10.02
N GLU A 362 37.44 -18.79 -10.17
CA GLU A 362 37.39 -20.04 -9.42
C GLU A 362 37.55 -19.86 -7.90
N GLN A 363 38.04 -18.70 -7.47
CA GLN A 363 38.15 -18.32 -6.06
C GLN A 363 36.88 -17.63 -5.55
N VAL A 364 36.06 -17.07 -6.45
CA VAL A 364 34.81 -16.41 -6.08
C VAL A 364 33.84 -17.44 -5.47
N GLY A 365 33.12 -17.04 -4.43
CA GLY A 365 32.12 -17.84 -3.73
C GLY A 365 30.86 -18.07 -4.56
N PHE A 366 30.99 -18.52 -5.80
CA PHE A 366 29.90 -18.94 -6.67
C PHE A 366 30.28 -20.24 -7.36
N LYS A 367 29.48 -21.28 -7.14
CA LYS A 367 29.76 -22.62 -7.68
C LYS A 367 28.52 -23.21 -8.34
N VAL A 368 28.62 -23.49 -9.63
CA VAL A 368 27.64 -24.31 -10.34
C VAL A 368 27.81 -25.77 -9.90
N ILE A 369 26.72 -26.39 -9.45
CA ILE A 369 26.68 -27.81 -9.03
C ILE A 369 26.23 -28.67 -10.21
N ASP A 370 25.16 -28.25 -10.88
CA ASP A 370 24.64 -28.82 -12.12
C ASP A 370 23.87 -27.73 -12.91
N GLU A 371 23.24 -28.11 -14.02
CA GLU A 371 22.55 -27.18 -14.93
C GLU A 371 21.50 -26.30 -14.24
N TYR A 372 20.84 -26.78 -13.18
CA TYR A 372 19.77 -26.06 -12.49
C TYR A 372 20.07 -25.83 -11.01
N THR A 373 21.32 -26.01 -10.57
CA THR A 373 21.70 -25.87 -9.17
C THR A 373 23.02 -25.12 -9.03
N PHE A 374 23.06 -24.09 -8.18
CA PHE A 374 24.29 -23.41 -7.81
C PHE A 374 24.34 -23.07 -6.32
N THR A 375 25.54 -22.88 -5.79
CA THR A 375 25.79 -22.45 -4.41
C THR A 375 26.51 -21.11 -4.40
N VAL A 376 26.08 -20.22 -3.50
CA VAL A 376 26.77 -18.97 -3.16
C VAL A 376 27.39 -19.12 -1.78
N THR A 377 28.67 -18.78 -1.66
CA THR A 377 29.42 -18.80 -0.40
C THR A 377 29.89 -17.40 -0.04
N THR A 378 29.59 -16.96 1.18
CA THR A 378 29.97 -15.66 1.73
C THR A 378 31.09 -15.81 2.78
N TRP A 379 31.85 -14.74 3.02
CA TRP A 379 32.94 -14.76 4.01
C TRP A 379 32.44 -14.48 5.45
N GLU A 380 31.28 -13.84 5.59
CA GLU A 380 30.49 -13.69 6.82
C GLU A 380 29.13 -14.39 6.69
N ASP A 381 28.42 -14.53 7.80
CA ASP A 381 27.11 -15.16 7.82
C ASP A 381 26.08 -14.29 7.07
N MET A 382 25.23 -14.95 6.28
CA MET A 382 24.14 -14.33 5.54
C MET A 382 22.81 -14.93 6.00
N SER A 383 21.84 -14.08 6.31
CA SER A 383 20.50 -14.56 6.70
C SER A 383 19.77 -15.23 5.52
N GLN A 384 18.83 -16.13 5.82
CA GLN A 384 17.99 -16.71 4.78
C GLN A 384 17.17 -15.63 4.03
N SER A 385 16.70 -14.59 4.71
CA SER A 385 16.00 -13.46 4.06
C SER A 385 16.87 -12.74 3.03
N SER A 386 18.17 -12.57 3.34
CA SER A 386 19.15 -12.02 2.42
C SER A 386 19.46 -12.99 1.27
N ALA A 387 19.49 -14.29 1.52
CA ALA A 387 19.63 -15.32 0.48
C ALA A 387 18.43 -15.33 -0.49
N VAL A 388 17.21 -15.20 0.02
CA VAL A 388 16.01 -15.04 -0.82
C VAL A 388 16.11 -13.78 -1.68
N SER A 389 16.57 -12.67 -1.10
CA SER A 389 16.77 -11.40 -1.82
C SER A 389 17.80 -11.52 -2.96
N PHE A 390 18.87 -12.31 -2.77
CA PHE A 390 19.86 -12.59 -3.82
C PHE A 390 19.23 -13.23 -5.06
N GLY A 391 18.15 -14.01 -4.87
CA GLY A 391 17.37 -14.62 -5.95
C GLY A 391 16.68 -13.64 -6.92
N SER A 392 16.77 -12.33 -6.66
CA SER A 392 16.27 -11.27 -7.55
C SER A 392 17.35 -10.72 -8.50
N MET A 393 18.52 -11.35 -8.61
CA MET A 393 19.56 -10.94 -9.56
C MET A 393 19.04 -10.95 -11.01
N THR A 394 19.01 -9.77 -11.64
CA THR A 394 18.63 -9.64 -13.05
C THR A 394 19.71 -10.23 -13.95
N LEU A 395 19.28 -11.05 -14.91
CA LEU A 395 20.14 -11.78 -15.83
C LEU A 395 20.15 -11.11 -17.21
N VAL A 396 21.12 -11.49 -18.03
CA VAL A 396 21.20 -11.13 -19.45
C VAL A 396 21.39 -12.37 -20.29
N HIS A 397 20.93 -12.35 -21.54
CA HIS A 397 21.18 -13.46 -22.47
C HIS A 397 22.68 -13.53 -22.82
N PRO A 398 23.41 -14.62 -22.48
CA PRO A 398 24.87 -14.62 -22.57
C PRO A 398 25.45 -14.32 -23.95
N GLU A 399 24.92 -14.94 -25.01
CA GLU A 399 25.42 -14.75 -26.37
C GLU A 399 25.16 -13.33 -26.90
N ILE A 400 23.92 -12.84 -26.76
CA ILE A 400 23.51 -11.51 -27.22
C ILE A 400 24.23 -10.41 -26.42
N TYR A 401 24.38 -10.57 -25.10
CA TYR A 401 25.16 -9.63 -24.29
C TYR A 401 26.62 -9.61 -24.75
N THR A 402 27.26 -10.78 -24.91
CA THR A 402 28.65 -10.85 -25.36
C THR A 402 28.84 -10.20 -26.74
N ALA A 403 27.92 -10.45 -27.67
CA ALA A 403 27.94 -9.85 -29.01
C ALA A 403 27.71 -8.33 -29.00
N SER A 404 27.08 -7.79 -27.97
CA SER A 404 26.78 -6.36 -27.83
C SER A 404 27.96 -5.52 -27.33
N LEU A 405 29.01 -6.16 -26.81
CA LEU A 405 30.20 -5.51 -26.29
C LEU A 405 31.08 -4.98 -27.43
N THR A 406 31.86 -3.94 -27.13
CA THR A 406 32.93 -3.49 -28.04
C THR A 406 34.04 -4.55 -28.16
N ALA A 407 34.94 -4.38 -29.12
CA ALA A 407 36.11 -5.26 -29.29
C ALA A 407 37.02 -5.31 -28.04
N GLN A 408 36.90 -4.32 -27.14
CA GLN A 408 37.60 -4.26 -25.86
C GLN A 408 36.85 -4.96 -24.71
N GLY A 409 35.67 -5.53 -24.97
CA GLY A 409 34.85 -6.18 -23.96
C GLY A 409 34.13 -5.21 -23.03
N THR A 410 33.88 -3.97 -23.45
CA THR A 410 33.22 -2.91 -22.66
C THR A 410 32.12 -2.22 -23.47
N ASN A 411 31.39 -1.28 -22.84
CA ASN A 411 30.37 -0.44 -23.50
C ASN A 411 29.34 -1.26 -24.29
N SER A 412 28.70 -2.22 -23.61
CA SER A 412 27.61 -3.03 -24.15
C SER A 412 26.47 -2.16 -24.68
N THR A 413 25.96 -2.51 -25.86
CA THR A 413 24.70 -1.95 -26.40
C THR A 413 23.44 -2.70 -25.93
N TYR A 414 23.59 -3.73 -25.09
CA TYR A 414 22.45 -4.49 -24.55
C TYR A 414 21.53 -3.59 -23.73
N GLY A 415 20.22 -3.78 -23.88
CA GLY A 415 19.22 -2.95 -23.22
C GLY A 415 18.98 -1.60 -23.90
N THR A 416 19.24 -1.52 -25.20
CA THR A 416 18.98 -0.33 -26.05
C THR A 416 18.08 -0.71 -27.23
N PRO A 417 17.52 0.24 -28.00
CA PRO A 417 16.73 -0.08 -29.20
C PRO A 417 17.49 -0.94 -30.22
N ALA A 418 18.82 -0.78 -30.32
CA ALA A 418 19.66 -1.54 -31.25
C ALA A 418 19.87 -3.00 -30.81
N THR A 419 19.98 -3.22 -29.50
CA THR A 419 20.08 -4.55 -28.89
C THR A 419 19.15 -4.61 -27.68
N PRO A 420 17.83 -4.80 -27.90
CA PRO A 420 16.85 -4.76 -26.81
C PRO A 420 17.12 -5.85 -25.76
N PHE A 421 16.64 -5.62 -24.55
CA PHE A 421 16.67 -6.63 -23.49
C PHE A 421 15.96 -7.89 -23.97
N VAL A 422 16.61 -9.04 -23.83
CA VAL A 422 16.05 -10.36 -24.18
C VAL A 422 15.31 -10.86 -22.96
N SER A 423 13.98 -10.83 -23.03
CA SER A 423 13.13 -11.15 -21.88
C SER A 423 13.23 -12.61 -21.50
N TYR A 424 13.08 -12.88 -20.21
CA TYR A 424 12.78 -14.20 -19.63
C TYR A 424 11.67 -14.06 -18.58
N GLY A 425 10.84 -13.01 -18.68
CA GLY A 425 9.81 -12.65 -17.71
C GLY A 425 8.42 -12.48 -18.33
N ALA A 426 7.56 -11.72 -17.66
CA ALA A 426 6.13 -11.58 -17.97
C ALA A 426 5.84 -10.86 -19.30
N TYR A 427 6.72 -9.98 -19.76
CA TYR A 427 6.56 -9.21 -20.99
C TYR A 427 7.78 -9.32 -21.91
N VAL A 428 7.57 -9.22 -23.22
CA VAL A 428 8.60 -9.14 -24.26
C VAL A 428 8.55 -7.78 -24.96
N ILE A 429 9.71 -7.22 -25.35
CA ILE A 429 9.76 -6.00 -26.17
C ILE A 429 9.40 -6.38 -27.60
N LYS A 430 8.24 -5.92 -28.07
CA LYS A 430 7.83 -6.07 -29.46
C LYS A 430 8.56 -5.09 -30.37
N SER A 431 8.58 -3.81 -30.00
CA SER A 431 9.22 -2.75 -30.76
C SER A 431 9.64 -1.61 -29.87
N TRP A 432 10.76 -0.97 -30.19
CA TRP A 432 11.29 0.17 -29.45
C TRP A 432 11.78 1.22 -30.44
N ASP A 433 11.07 2.35 -30.50
CA ASP A 433 11.51 3.59 -31.13
C ASP A 433 11.80 4.60 -30.01
N GLU A 434 13.08 4.93 -29.82
CA GLU A 434 13.56 5.79 -28.73
C GLU A 434 12.91 7.17 -28.70
N ASN A 435 12.37 7.64 -29.81
CA ASN A 435 11.79 8.98 -29.94
C ASN A 435 10.26 8.97 -30.00
N GLN A 436 9.62 7.81 -30.08
CA GLN A 436 8.17 7.71 -30.23
C GLN A 436 7.54 6.85 -29.16
N LYS A 437 7.97 5.59 -29.01
CA LYS A 437 7.36 4.65 -28.07
C LYS A 437 8.13 3.35 -27.91
N ILE A 438 7.85 2.69 -26.79
CA ILE A 438 8.16 1.28 -26.57
C ILE A 438 6.87 0.48 -26.44
N VAL A 439 6.85 -0.72 -27.04
CA VAL A 439 5.70 -1.63 -27.05
C VAL A 439 6.12 -2.95 -26.43
N PHE A 440 5.43 -3.33 -25.37
CA PHE A 440 5.53 -4.61 -24.70
C PHE A 440 4.31 -5.48 -25.02
N ASN A 441 4.54 -6.78 -25.18
CA ASN A 441 3.49 -7.79 -25.26
C ASN A 441 3.64 -8.78 -24.12
N LYS A 442 2.53 -9.32 -23.63
CA LYS A 442 2.54 -10.45 -22.69
C LYS A 442 3.36 -11.60 -23.27
N ASN A 443 4.21 -12.18 -22.44
CA ASN A 443 4.96 -13.39 -22.74
C ASN A 443 4.14 -14.64 -22.38
N TYR A 444 3.64 -15.35 -23.39
CA TYR A 444 2.86 -16.57 -23.18
C TYR A 444 3.70 -17.82 -22.84
N ASP A 445 5.03 -17.69 -22.83
CA ASP A 445 5.96 -18.72 -22.33
C ASP A 445 6.37 -18.47 -20.87
N TYR A 446 5.91 -17.37 -20.26
CA TYR A 446 6.20 -17.06 -18.85
C TYR A 446 5.55 -18.08 -17.90
N VAL A 447 6.32 -18.54 -16.91
CA VAL A 447 5.91 -19.57 -15.94
C VAL A 447 4.67 -19.22 -15.13
N LEU A 448 4.40 -17.93 -14.90
CA LEU A 448 3.21 -17.44 -14.21
C LEU A 448 2.31 -16.60 -15.13
N LYS A 449 2.19 -16.93 -16.42
CA LYS A 449 1.37 -16.16 -17.39
C LYS A 449 -0.09 -15.96 -16.98
N GLY A 450 -0.68 -16.83 -16.16
CA GLY A 450 -2.05 -16.66 -15.62
C GLY A 450 -2.18 -15.50 -14.63
N THR A 451 -1.07 -14.93 -14.17
CA THR A 451 -1.06 -13.78 -13.26
C THR A 451 -1.06 -12.44 -13.99
N ILE A 452 -0.94 -12.45 -15.33
CA ILE A 452 -0.80 -11.25 -16.15
C ILE A 452 -2.07 -11.01 -16.97
N ASN A 453 -2.74 -9.88 -16.72
CA ASN A 453 -4.03 -9.57 -17.34
C ASN A 453 -3.90 -8.72 -18.62
N PHE A 454 -2.91 -7.82 -18.72
CA PHE A 454 -2.75 -7.02 -19.94
C PHE A 454 -2.03 -7.80 -21.03
N LYS A 455 -2.60 -7.80 -22.23
CA LYS A 455 -2.01 -8.45 -23.41
C LYS A 455 -0.89 -7.62 -24.02
N SER A 456 -0.97 -6.30 -23.91
CA SER A 456 0.04 -5.35 -24.39
C SER A 456 0.12 -4.12 -23.50
N GLU A 457 1.33 -3.59 -23.36
CA GLU A 457 1.59 -2.30 -22.74
C GLU A 457 2.38 -1.41 -23.70
N VAL A 458 1.96 -0.16 -23.87
CA VAL A 458 2.62 0.83 -24.74
C VAL A 458 2.99 2.04 -23.91
N ILE A 459 4.22 2.52 -24.07
CA ILE A 459 4.68 3.76 -23.44
C ILE A 459 5.01 4.74 -24.56
N GLU A 460 4.20 5.78 -24.70
CA GLU A 460 4.40 6.85 -25.69
C GLU A 460 5.37 7.92 -25.13
N ILE A 461 6.27 8.42 -25.97
CA ILE A 461 7.17 9.52 -25.63
C ILE A 461 6.46 10.85 -25.95
N VAL A 462 6.10 11.59 -24.91
CA VAL A 462 5.34 12.85 -24.99
C VAL A 462 5.96 13.87 -24.05
N ASP A 463 6.64 14.87 -24.61
CA ASP A 463 7.32 15.92 -23.82
C ASP A 463 6.36 16.99 -23.31
N ASP A 464 5.37 17.37 -24.12
CA ASP A 464 4.43 18.43 -23.78
C ASP A 464 3.33 17.91 -22.86
N GLU A 465 3.22 18.52 -21.68
CA GLU A 465 2.26 18.08 -20.67
C GLU A 465 0.81 18.23 -21.14
N ASN A 466 0.46 19.34 -21.79
CA ASN A 466 -0.89 19.55 -22.31
C ASN A 466 -1.25 18.50 -23.38
N GLN A 467 -0.29 18.11 -24.21
CA GLN A 467 -0.47 17.04 -25.19
C GLN A 467 -0.77 15.69 -24.53
N LYS A 468 -0.15 15.35 -23.39
CA LYS A 468 -0.47 14.12 -22.65
C LYS A 468 -1.95 14.11 -22.25
N PHE A 469 -2.44 15.19 -21.66
CA PHE A 469 -3.85 15.29 -21.27
C PHE A 469 -4.81 15.28 -22.47
N GLN A 470 -4.45 15.90 -23.59
CA GLN A 470 -5.24 15.79 -24.83
C GLN A 470 -5.31 14.36 -25.36
N LEU A 471 -4.22 13.59 -25.28
CA LEU A 471 -4.20 12.18 -25.67
C LEU A 471 -5.03 11.32 -24.72
N PHE A 472 -4.97 11.60 -23.41
CA PHE A 472 -5.80 10.95 -22.41
C PHE A 472 -7.30 11.19 -22.66
N ASP A 473 -7.73 12.44 -22.88
CA ASP A 473 -9.13 12.78 -23.17
C ASP A 473 -9.64 12.18 -24.49
N GLN A 474 -8.74 11.88 -25.43
CA GLN A 474 -9.05 11.15 -26.67
C GLN A 474 -9.12 9.63 -26.48
N GLY A 475 -8.89 9.12 -25.27
CA GLY A 475 -8.83 7.69 -24.98
C GLY A 475 -7.59 6.98 -25.53
N LYS A 476 -6.51 7.73 -25.83
CA LYS A 476 -5.25 7.17 -26.35
C LYS A 476 -4.25 6.82 -25.26
N LEU A 477 -4.37 7.44 -24.08
CA LEU A 477 -3.64 7.04 -22.87
C LEU A 477 -4.63 6.44 -21.87
N SER A 478 -4.23 5.33 -21.24
CA SER A 478 -4.95 4.67 -20.16
C SER A 478 -4.68 5.33 -18.80
N VAL A 479 -3.62 6.12 -18.69
CA VAL A 479 -3.20 6.75 -17.44
C VAL A 479 -2.43 8.06 -17.69
N VAL A 480 -2.60 9.04 -16.80
CA VAL A 480 -1.75 10.25 -16.71
C VAL A 480 -1.47 10.60 -15.25
N GLY A 481 -0.29 11.16 -14.97
CA GLY A 481 0.01 11.77 -13.67
C GLY A 481 -0.58 13.18 -13.61
N LEU A 482 -1.27 13.54 -12.53
CA LEU A 482 -1.81 14.88 -12.35
C LEU A 482 -0.72 15.84 -11.87
N THR A 483 -0.50 16.89 -12.65
CA THR A 483 0.34 18.02 -12.29
C THR A 483 -0.51 19.17 -11.74
N LYS A 484 0.13 20.16 -11.11
CA LYS A 484 -0.55 21.35 -10.59
C LYS A 484 -1.44 22.03 -11.63
N ASP A 485 -0.96 22.17 -12.86
CA ASP A 485 -1.66 22.91 -13.93
C ASP A 485 -2.91 22.19 -14.46
N HIS A 486 -3.02 20.88 -14.23
CA HIS A 486 -4.17 20.08 -14.64
C HIS A 486 -5.02 19.58 -13.46
N TYR A 487 -4.55 19.74 -12.22
CA TYR A 487 -5.21 19.17 -11.06
C TYR A 487 -6.66 19.64 -10.91
N ASP A 488 -6.91 20.95 -10.95
CA ASP A 488 -8.25 21.54 -10.81
C ASP A 488 -9.28 20.97 -11.81
N GLN A 489 -8.83 20.57 -13.01
CA GLN A 489 -9.71 20.04 -14.05
C GLN A 489 -10.12 18.58 -13.78
N TYR A 490 -9.23 17.78 -13.16
CA TYR A 490 -9.39 16.32 -13.11
C TYR A 490 -9.52 15.75 -11.69
N ALA A 491 -9.23 16.52 -10.65
CA ALA A 491 -9.14 16.04 -9.26
C ALA A 491 -10.39 15.31 -8.75
N GLU A 492 -11.57 15.65 -9.28
CA GLU A 492 -12.86 15.05 -8.88
C GLU A 492 -13.25 13.81 -9.72
N ARG A 493 -12.44 13.40 -10.71
CA ARG A 493 -12.78 12.21 -11.52
C ARG A 493 -12.66 10.92 -10.69
N PRO A 494 -13.58 9.95 -10.84
CA PRO A 494 -13.52 8.68 -10.11
C PRO A 494 -12.23 7.88 -10.30
N GLY A 495 -11.55 8.04 -11.44
CA GLY A 495 -10.29 7.37 -11.74
C GLY A 495 -9.05 7.96 -11.05
N VAL A 496 -9.18 9.03 -10.25
CA VAL A 496 -8.06 9.63 -9.53
C VAL A 496 -7.68 8.76 -8.33
N LYS A 497 -6.41 8.35 -8.29
CA LYS A 497 -5.78 7.65 -7.17
C LYS A 497 -4.62 8.49 -6.64
N LYS A 498 -4.66 8.82 -5.35
CA LYS A 498 -3.55 9.52 -4.67
C LYS A 498 -2.61 8.51 -4.02
N SER A 499 -1.33 8.83 -3.99
CA SER A 499 -0.33 8.08 -3.23
C SER A 499 0.54 9.04 -2.43
N TRP A 500 0.78 8.73 -1.17
CA TRP A 500 1.72 9.49 -0.35
C TRP A 500 3.16 9.18 -0.79
N ASN A 501 4.03 10.19 -0.78
CA ASN A 501 5.41 10.02 -1.25
C ASN A 501 6.47 10.08 -0.14
N GLY A 502 6.08 10.14 1.14
CA GLY A 502 7.02 10.05 2.26
C GLY A 502 7.48 11.38 2.85
N TYR A 503 7.02 12.54 2.37
CA TYR A 503 7.62 13.84 2.73
C TYR A 503 6.58 14.90 3.18
N PRO A 504 6.14 14.95 4.45
CA PRO A 504 5.39 16.09 4.96
C PRO A 504 6.22 17.39 4.89
N GLN A 505 5.52 18.48 4.59
CA GLN A 505 6.06 19.82 4.60
C GLN A 505 5.46 20.60 5.78
N ASN A 506 6.33 21.34 6.47
CA ASN A 506 5.96 22.17 7.59
C ASN A 506 6.63 23.55 7.44
N LEU A 507 5.91 24.59 7.87
CA LEU A 507 6.48 25.90 8.12
C LEU A 507 7.02 25.93 9.55
N MET A 508 8.34 25.95 9.66
CA MET A 508 9.05 26.01 10.94
C MET A 508 8.93 27.40 11.57
N LEU A 509 8.62 27.43 12.87
CA LEU A 509 8.63 28.62 13.71
C LEU A 509 9.84 28.50 14.65
N ASN A 510 10.90 29.27 14.41
CA ASN A 510 12.11 29.12 15.21
C ASN A 510 12.04 29.89 16.53
N THR A 511 11.99 29.17 17.65
CA THR A 511 12.04 29.72 19.01
C THR A 511 13.39 29.47 19.70
N ALA A 512 14.32 28.79 19.04
CA ALA A 512 15.62 28.49 19.58
C ALA A 512 16.61 29.62 19.34
N GLU A 513 17.63 29.71 20.19
CA GLU A 513 18.74 30.64 19.99
C GLU A 513 19.49 30.33 18.66
N PRO A 514 19.60 31.29 17.72
CA PRO A 514 20.41 31.12 16.53
C PRO A 514 21.88 30.87 16.87
N ARG A 515 22.49 29.91 16.18
CA ARG A 515 23.90 29.54 16.36
C ARG A 515 24.85 30.52 15.66
N THR A 516 24.32 31.36 14.77
CA THR A 516 25.04 32.47 14.17
C THR A 516 25.33 33.55 15.22
N SER A 517 26.55 34.10 15.20
CA SER A 517 26.97 35.17 16.10
C SER A 517 27.26 36.47 15.36
N GLY A 518 27.34 37.58 16.10
CA GLY A 518 27.67 38.90 15.55
C GLY A 518 26.54 39.54 14.75
N ALA A 519 26.89 40.44 13.83
CA ALA A 519 25.92 41.30 13.14
C ALA A 519 24.95 40.57 12.19
N ASN A 520 25.25 39.32 11.81
CA ASN A 520 24.43 38.52 10.91
C ASN A 520 23.42 37.63 11.66
N LYS A 521 23.45 37.64 12.99
CA LYS A 521 22.50 36.89 13.83
C LYS A 521 21.11 37.52 13.72
N ILE A 522 20.12 36.72 13.35
CA ILE A 522 18.72 37.09 13.43
C ILE A 522 18.29 37.12 14.89
N THR A 523 17.53 38.15 15.27
CA THR A 523 16.94 38.27 16.60
C THR A 523 15.44 38.09 16.47
N HIS A 524 14.91 37.03 17.07
CA HIS A 524 13.48 36.72 17.03
C HIS A 524 12.67 37.82 17.72
N PRO A 525 11.61 38.35 17.10
CA PRO A 525 10.66 39.22 17.79
C PRO A 525 10.01 38.50 18.97
N SER A 526 9.87 39.18 20.12
CA SER A 526 9.36 38.57 21.35
C SER A 526 7.97 37.93 21.21
N ILE A 527 7.15 38.44 20.28
CA ILE A 527 5.83 37.87 19.97
C ILE A 527 5.90 36.42 19.46
N MET A 528 7.02 35.96 18.89
CA MET A 528 7.17 34.57 18.44
C MET A 528 7.08 33.56 19.60
N PHE A 529 7.45 33.98 20.82
CA PHE A 529 7.36 33.17 22.03
C PHE A 529 5.93 33.12 22.59
N ASP A 530 5.05 34.02 22.16
CA ASP A 530 3.64 34.02 22.53
C ASP A 530 2.90 32.87 21.83
N LYS A 531 2.31 31.96 22.61
CA LYS A 531 1.58 30.81 22.06
C LYS A 531 0.37 31.22 21.22
N GLU A 532 -0.32 32.32 21.55
CA GLU A 532 -1.48 32.77 20.77
C GLU A 532 -1.03 33.32 19.41
N PHE A 533 0.17 33.88 19.30
CA PHE A 533 0.74 34.24 18.00
C PHE A 533 0.99 32.99 17.14
N ARG A 534 1.61 31.95 17.70
CA ARG A 534 1.84 30.69 16.97
C ARG A 534 0.52 30.01 16.58
N GLN A 535 -0.47 29.99 17.49
CA GLN A 535 -1.82 29.54 17.17
C GLN A 535 -2.47 30.39 16.08
N ALA A 536 -2.28 31.71 16.07
CA ALA A 536 -2.77 32.56 15.00
C ALA A 536 -2.15 32.20 13.63
N MET A 537 -0.85 31.87 13.60
CA MET A 537 -0.21 31.36 12.39
C MET A 537 -0.86 30.04 11.97
N PHE A 538 -1.05 29.07 12.88
CA PHE A 538 -1.72 27.80 12.56
C PHE A 538 -3.14 27.97 12.04
N TYR A 539 -4.03 28.64 12.77
CA TYR A 539 -5.42 28.82 12.36
C TYR A 539 -5.57 29.73 11.13
N GLY A 540 -4.57 30.57 10.86
CA GLY A 540 -4.57 31.52 9.76
C GLY A 540 -4.12 30.97 8.42
N PHE A 541 -3.57 29.75 8.38
CA PHE A 541 -3.06 29.16 7.15
C PHE A 541 -4.13 28.33 6.43
N ASN A 542 -4.51 28.74 5.22
CA ASN A 542 -5.43 27.97 4.38
C ASN A 542 -4.70 26.82 3.68
N ARG A 543 -4.42 25.77 4.44
CA ARG A 543 -3.67 24.59 3.97
C ARG A 543 -4.41 23.77 2.91
N GLN A 544 -5.74 23.75 2.92
CA GLN A 544 -6.51 23.07 1.87
C GLN A 544 -6.28 23.74 0.51
N TYR A 545 -6.47 25.06 0.43
CA TYR A 545 -6.18 25.81 -0.79
C TYR A 545 -4.71 25.74 -1.20
N TYR A 546 -3.80 25.79 -0.20
CA TYR A 546 -2.39 25.61 -0.47
C TYR A 546 -2.09 24.24 -1.10
N ALA A 547 -2.68 23.16 -0.59
CA ALA A 547 -2.51 21.81 -1.12
C ALA A 547 -3.15 21.63 -2.50
N ASP A 548 -4.37 22.14 -2.70
CA ASP A 548 -5.15 21.87 -3.92
C ASP A 548 -4.84 22.81 -5.07
N SER A 549 -4.30 24.01 -4.81
CA SER A 549 -4.16 25.04 -5.85
C SER A 549 -2.75 25.60 -5.97
N VAL A 550 -1.99 25.72 -4.87
CA VAL A 550 -0.64 26.29 -4.88
C VAL A 550 0.40 25.19 -5.03
N TYR A 551 0.23 24.10 -4.28
CA TYR A 551 1.13 22.96 -4.22
C TYR A 551 0.40 21.65 -4.55
N ALA A 552 -0.49 21.66 -5.55
CA ALA A 552 -1.15 20.45 -6.04
C ALA A 552 -0.15 19.43 -6.61
N PRO A 553 -0.45 18.11 -6.53
CA PRO A 553 -1.68 17.47 -6.05
C PRO A 553 -1.56 16.96 -4.59
N ASN A 554 -0.87 17.70 -3.73
CA ASN A 554 -0.60 17.25 -2.36
C ASN A 554 -1.87 17.20 -1.49
N THR A 555 -1.74 16.63 -0.30
CA THR A 555 -2.85 16.52 0.66
C THR A 555 -2.60 17.47 1.82
N ALA A 556 -3.57 18.30 2.18
CA ALA A 556 -3.44 19.18 3.33
C ALA A 556 -3.28 18.37 4.63
N SER A 557 -2.48 18.88 5.57
CA SER A 557 -2.34 18.23 6.87
C SER A 557 -2.36 19.21 8.04
N MET A 558 -3.06 18.84 9.12
CA MET A 558 -3.05 19.55 10.39
C MET A 558 -1.93 19.14 11.32
N LEU A 559 -1.30 17.99 11.06
CA LEU A 559 -0.24 17.41 11.88
C LEU A 559 1.05 17.29 11.06
N PRO A 560 2.22 17.15 11.72
CA PRO A 560 3.48 16.81 11.04
C PRO A 560 3.49 15.46 10.29
N MET A 561 2.35 14.77 10.24
CA MET A 561 2.10 13.51 9.52
C MET A 561 0.89 13.67 8.59
N PRO A 562 0.67 12.77 7.62
CA PRO A 562 -0.57 12.77 6.84
C PRO A 562 -1.79 12.50 7.71
N GLY A 563 -2.93 13.16 7.44
CA GLY A 563 -4.18 12.85 8.15
C GLY A 563 -4.62 11.40 7.94
N ASN A 564 -4.39 10.85 6.75
CA ASN A 564 -4.68 9.46 6.40
C ASN A 564 -3.60 8.45 6.86
N ALA A 565 -2.70 8.85 7.77
CA ALA A 565 -1.79 7.93 8.44
C ALA A 565 -2.57 6.92 9.30
N LYS A 566 -2.09 5.68 9.36
CA LYS A 566 -2.60 4.61 10.23
C LYS A 566 -1.53 4.23 11.25
N ASN A 567 -1.89 3.77 12.45
CA ASN A 567 -0.87 3.37 13.41
C ASN A 567 -0.22 2.04 13.02
N TYR A 568 -1.07 1.09 12.64
CA TYR A 568 -0.71 -0.14 11.96
C TYR A 568 -1.38 -0.18 10.59
N LEU A 569 -0.74 -0.84 9.66
CA LEU A 569 -1.27 -1.03 8.32
C LEU A 569 -2.67 -1.67 8.35
N LEU A 570 -2.86 -2.67 9.23
CA LEU A 570 -4.15 -3.35 9.41
C LEU A 570 -5.27 -2.49 10.00
N ASP A 571 -4.98 -1.29 10.50
CA ASP A 571 -6.00 -0.48 11.17
C ASP A 571 -7.15 -0.15 10.22
N ALA A 572 -8.38 -0.44 10.66
CA ALA A 572 -9.58 -0.17 9.88
C ALA A 572 -9.76 1.34 9.59
N LEU A 573 -9.27 2.19 10.49
CA LEU A 573 -9.40 3.65 10.42
C LEU A 573 -8.01 4.30 10.35
N ALA A 574 -7.86 5.31 9.49
CA ALA A 574 -6.77 6.26 9.66
C ALA A 574 -6.98 7.10 10.92
N TYR A 575 -5.92 7.65 11.49
CA TYR A 575 -6.00 8.45 12.72
C TYR A 575 -7.04 9.57 12.62
N HIS A 576 -7.13 10.28 11.48
CA HIS A 576 -8.14 11.34 11.28
C HIS A 576 -9.60 10.85 11.26
N GLU A 577 -9.84 9.54 11.11
CA GLU A 577 -11.16 8.92 11.17
C GLU A 577 -11.49 8.39 12.57
N THR A 578 -10.53 8.38 13.50
CA THR A 578 -10.73 7.83 14.85
C THR A 578 -11.62 8.73 15.72
N PRO A 579 -12.42 8.16 16.63
CA PRO A 579 -13.17 8.95 17.62
C PRO A 579 -12.27 9.88 18.45
N GLN A 580 -11.06 9.43 18.78
CA GLN A 580 -10.07 10.19 19.53
C GLN A 580 -9.72 11.50 18.82
N HIS A 581 -9.35 11.45 17.53
CA HIS A 581 -9.08 12.65 16.74
C HIS A 581 -10.29 13.59 16.68
N LEU A 582 -11.48 13.04 16.40
CA LEU A 582 -12.72 13.83 16.30
C LEU A 582 -13.05 14.57 17.61
N LEU A 583 -12.79 13.95 18.77
CA LEU A 583 -12.94 14.58 20.08
C LEU A 583 -11.94 15.73 20.30
N ILE A 584 -10.70 15.58 19.82
CA ILE A 584 -9.72 16.67 19.88
C ILE A 584 -10.15 17.84 18.99
N LEU A 585 -10.65 17.57 17.79
CA LEU A 585 -11.19 18.62 16.92
C LEU A 585 -12.37 19.35 17.58
N GLU A 586 -13.31 18.62 18.19
CA GLU A 586 -14.43 19.22 18.94
C GLU A 586 -13.92 20.10 20.09
N LYS A 587 -12.97 19.59 20.90
CA LYS A 587 -12.36 20.32 22.01
C LYS A 587 -11.75 21.66 21.59
N HIS A 588 -11.08 21.69 20.43
CA HIS A 588 -10.45 22.91 19.89
C HIS A 588 -11.39 23.76 19.02
N GLY A 589 -12.63 23.31 18.81
CA GLY A 589 -13.63 23.98 17.98
C GLY A 589 -13.26 24.00 16.50
N ILE A 590 -12.67 22.92 16.00
CA ILE A 590 -12.22 22.76 14.61
C ILE A 590 -13.25 21.94 13.84
N ASN A 591 -13.74 22.47 12.72
CA ASN A 591 -14.49 21.65 11.75
C ASN A 591 -13.47 20.81 10.95
N PRO A 592 -13.57 19.47 10.94
CA PRO A 592 -12.70 18.60 10.14
C PRO A 592 -12.57 19.05 8.68
N GLU A 593 -13.65 19.53 8.06
CA GLU A 593 -13.66 19.97 6.65
C GLU A 593 -12.78 21.20 6.37
N THR A 594 -12.47 21.97 7.41
CA THR A 594 -11.60 23.17 7.28
C THR A 594 -10.13 22.85 7.45
N ILE A 595 -9.80 21.62 7.89
CA ILE A 595 -8.45 21.16 8.17
C ILE A 595 -7.70 22.22 9.01
N GLY A 596 -8.36 22.77 10.03
CA GLY A 596 -7.79 23.76 10.95
C GLY A 596 -7.70 25.20 10.46
N TYR A 597 -8.26 25.56 9.30
CA TYR A 597 -8.30 26.96 8.82
C TYR A 597 -9.49 27.73 9.43
N ILE A 598 -9.20 28.60 10.40
CA ILE A 598 -10.20 29.40 11.14
C ILE A 598 -9.74 30.88 11.18
N PRO A 599 -9.89 31.63 10.08
CA PRO A 599 -9.27 32.96 9.93
C PRO A 599 -9.72 33.97 10.97
N GLU A 600 -10.97 33.91 11.44
CA GLU A 600 -11.46 34.82 12.49
C GLU A 600 -10.85 34.51 13.86
N LYS A 601 -10.67 33.24 14.21
CA LYS A 601 -9.94 32.82 15.42
C LYS A 601 -8.49 33.27 15.34
N ALA A 602 -7.85 33.10 14.17
CA ALA A 602 -6.49 33.56 13.93
C ALA A 602 -6.33 35.08 14.13
N LYS A 603 -7.23 35.90 13.58
CA LYS A 603 -7.21 37.36 13.78
C LYS A 603 -7.36 37.76 15.25
N GLN A 604 -8.24 37.09 16.00
CA GLN A 604 -8.45 37.37 17.42
C GLN A 604 -7.21 37.04 18.26
N LEU A 605 -6.63 35.87 18.03
CA LEU A 605 -5.41 35.42 18.71
C LEU A 605 -4.21 36.33 18.37
N PHE A 606 -4.05 36.69 17.09
CA PHE A 606 -3.03 37.64 16.66
C PHE A 606 -3.20 39.00 17.32
N GLU A 607 -4.43 39.54 17.36
CA GLU A 607 -4.69 40.84 18.00
C GLU A 607 -4.33 40.82 19.49
N SER A 608 -4.67 39.72 20.18
CA SER A 608 -4.36 39.50 21.59
C SER A 608 -2.85 39.47 21.84
N ALA A 609 -2.11 38.68 21.07
CA ALA A 609 -0.64 38.62 21.14
C ALA A 609 0.03 39.95 20.74
N TYR A 610 -0.45 40.60 19.68
CA TYR A 610 0.05 41.89 19.22
C TYR A 610 -0.13 42.98 20.26
N ASN A 611 -1.26 43.00 20.98
CA ASN A 611 -1.47 43.95 22.07
C ASN A 611 -0.50 43.73 23.25
N ARG A 612 -0.15 42.47 23.58
CA ARG A 612 0.89 42.18 24.58
C ARG A 612 2.26 42.64 24.09
N TRP A 613 2.59 42.37 22.82
CA TRP A 613 3.81 42.82 22.18
C TRP A 613 3.95 44.35 22.17
N LEU A 614 2.87 45.09 21.93
CA LEU A 614 2.84 46.56 22.06
C LEU A 614 3.02 47.00 23.51
N ALA A 615 2.47 46.28 24.48
CA ALA A 615 2.61 46.59 25.90
C ALA A 615 4.05 46.43 26.41
N GLU A 616 4.88 45.62 25.74
CA GLU A 616 6.34 45.53 25.95
C GLU A 616 7.10 46.77 25.44
N GLY A 617 6.43 47.70 24.75
CA GLY A 617 7.02 48.93 24.21
C GLY A 617 7.42 48.84 22.74
N ASN A 618 7.09 47.73 22.06
CA ASN A 618 7.34 47.58 20.63
C ASN A 618 6.36 48.44 19.79
N THR A 619 6.73 48.74 18.55
CA THR A 619 5.90 49.56 17.63
C THR A 619 6.03 49.06 16.19
N GLY A 620 5.06 49.41 15.33
CA GLY A 620 5.09 49.05 13.92
C GLY A 620 4.63 47.61 13.65
N PRO A 621 4.85 47.09 12.43
CA PRO A 621 4.57 45.69 12.14
C PRO A 621 5.56 44.78 12.86
N VAL A 622 5.10 43.59 13.22
CA VAL A 622 5.99 42.46 13.50
C VAL A 622 6.67 42.08 12.18
N THR A 623 8.00 42.07 12.15
CA THR A 623 8.76 41.65 10.97
C THR A 623 9.42 40.30 11.24
N LEU A 624 9.13 39.32 10.38
CA LEU A 624 9.73 37.99 10.41
C LEU A 624 10.57 37.76 9.16
N VAL A 625 11.72 37.10 9.32
CA VAL A 625 12.60 36.68 8.24
C VAL A 625 12.31 35.24 7.84
N LEU A 626 11.80 35.06 6.61
CA LEU A 626 11.63 33.76 5.98
C LEU A 626 12.78 33.49 5.03
N ILE A 627 13.56 32.44 5.27
CA ILE A 627 14.65 32.03 4.36
C ILE A 627 14.15 31.01 3.33
N SER A 628 14.55 31.18 2.08
CA SER A 628 14.21 30.28 0.95
C SER A 628 15.39 30.17 -0.01
N ASP A 629 15.40 29.13 -0.85
CA ASP A 629 16.25 29.12 -2.03
C ASP A 629 15.72 30.10 -3.09
N ASP A 630 16.51 30.32 -4.14
CA ASP A 630 16.21 31.21 -5.27
C ASP A 630 15.47 30.50 -6.42
N ASP A 631 15.03 29.25 -6.21
CA ASP A 631 14.25 28.46 -7.17
C ASP A 631 12.86 29.08 -7.41
N PRO A 632 12.39 29.21 -8.67
CA PRO A 632 11.08 29.80 -8.95
C PRO A 632 9.90 29.11 -8.28
N PHE A 633 9.91 27.78 -8.20
CA PHE A 633 8.81 27.04 -7.58
C PHE A 633 8.82 27.24 -6.06
N GLY A 634 9.99 27.12 -5.42
CA GLY A 634 10.17 27.45 -4.00
C GLY A 634 9.70 28.87 -3.66
N ARG A 635 10.05 29.86 -4.52
CA ARG A 635 9.62 31.25 -4.39
C ARG A 635 8.10 31.41 -4.39
N ASP A 636 7.39 30.73 -5.29
CA ASP A 636 5.93 30.81 -5.36
C ASP A 636 5.27 30.29 -4.08
N LEU A 637 5.81 29.19 -3.52
CA LEU A 637 5.33 28.62 -2.26
C LEU A 637 5.49 29.61 -1.09
N VAL A 638 6.66 30.21 -0.92
CA VAL A 638 6.92 31.14 0.19
C VAL A 638 6.25 32.50 0.00
N THR A 639 6.04 32.93 -1.25
CA THR A 639 5.30 34.14 -1.58
C THR A 639 3.82 33.99 -1.20
N PHE A 640 3.21 32.83 -1.50
CA PHE A 640 1.84 32.57 -1.05
C PHE A 640 1.72 32.63 0.48
N ILE A 641 2.67 32.06 1.22
CA ILE A 641 2.69 32.09 2.69
C ILE A 641 2.77 33.55 3.18
N LYS A 642 3.70 34.33 2.64
CA LYS A 642 3.84 35.75 2.93
C LYS A 642 2.53 36.50 2.70
N ASP A 643 1.99 36.41 1.50
CA ASP A 643 0.80 37.17 1.11
C ASP A 643 -0.44 36.76 1.90
N SER A 644 -0.59 35.47 2.21
CA SER A 644 -1.68 34.94 3.04
C SER A 644 -1.70 35.58 4.42
N TYR A 645 -0.57 35.57 5.13
CA TYR A 645 -0.52 36.12 6.49
C TYR A 645 -0.53 37.64 6.54
N GLU A 646 0.19 38.33 5.63
CA GLU A 646 0.19 39.79 5.59
C GLU A 646 -1.20 40.34 5.28
N THR A 647 -1.94 39.68 4.39
CA THR A 647 -3.34 40.02 4.10
C THR A 647 -4.22 39.74 5.31
N LEU A 648 -4.10 38.56 5.93
CA LEU A 648 -4.94 38.15 7.05
C LEU A 648 -4.80 39.09 8.27
N PHE A 649 -3.58 39.55 8.55
CA PHE A 649 -3.26 40.42 9.69
C PHE A 649 -3.12 41.91 9.30
N THR A 650 -3.79 42.32 8.22
CA THR A 650 -3.99 43.74 7.91
C THR A 650 -5.21 44.26 8.66
N LYS A 651 -5.07 45.40 9.35
CA LYS A 651 -6.17 46.10 10.02
C LYS A 651 -6.13 47.59 9.68
N ASP A 652 -7.27 48.13 9.29
CA ASP A 652 -7.43 49.53 8.86
C ASP A 652 -6.46 49.94 7.74
N GLY A 653 -6.17 49.02 6.82
CA GLY A 653 -5.24 49.23 5.70
C GLY A 653 -3.75 49.18 6.06
N VAL A 654 -3.42 48.83 7.32
CA VAL A 654 -2.04 48.72 7.80
C VAL A 654 -1.71 47.25 8.07
N LYS A 655 -0.63 46.76 7.45
CA LYS A 655 -0.06 45.43 7.73
C LYS A 655 0.52 45.44 9.15
N ARG A 656 0.07 44.53 10.01
CA ARG A 656 0.62 44.35 11.37
C ARG A 656 1.63 43.21 11.48
N LEU A 657 1.66 42.33 10.48
CA LEU A 657 2.71 41.36 10.25
C LEU A 657 3.32 41.62 8.87
N VAL A 658 4.64 41.53 8.78
CA VAL A 658 5.43 41.60 7.55
C VAL A 658 6.39 40.42 7.54
N ILE A 659 6.44 39.69 6.43
CA ILE A 659 7.37 38.58 6.22
C ILE A 659 8.39 38.99 5.16
N GLU A 660 9.64 39.18 5.55
CA GLU A 660 10.77 39.44 4.66
C GLU A 660 11.30 38.12 4.12
N ILE A 661 11.16 37.88 2.81
CA ILE A 661 11.74 36.71 2.16
C ILE A 661 13.22 37.03 1.87
N ARG A 662 14.13 36.19 2.38
CA ARG A 662 15.56 36.20 2.06
C ARG A 662 15.88 35.00 1.20
N GLU A 663 16.03 35.24 -0.10
CA GLU A 663 16.46 34.24 -1.07
C GLU A 663 17.98 34.11 -1.07
N MET A 664 18.47 32.89 -1.23
CA MET A 664 19.88 32.58 -1.30
C MET A 664 20.13 31.30 -2.10
N ALA A 665 21.37 31.06 -2.51
CA ALA A 665 21.73 29.80 -3.15
C ALA A 665 21.51 28.61 -2.20
N ALA A 666 21.16 27.44 -2.74
CA ALA A 666 20.81 26.25 -1.95
C ALA A 666 21.84 25.86 -0.88
N GLU A 667 23.14 25.98 -1.16
CA GLU A 667 24.19 25.66 -0.18
C GLU A 667 24.24 26.66 0.98
N GLN A 668 23.95 27.93 0.70
CA GLN A 668 23.82 28.94 1.75
C GLN A 668 22.54 28.73 2.57
N LEU A 669 21.43 28.36 1.92
CA LEU A 669 20.19 28.01 2.64
C LEU A 669 20.46 26.88 3.63
N LYS A 670 21.17 25.84 3.20
CA LYS A 670 21.55 24.71 4.05
C LYS A 670 22.39 25.13 5.25
N SER A 671 23.35 26.04 5.08
CA SER A 671 24.21 26.51 6.17
C SER A 671 23.44 27.40 7.18
N GLU A 672 22.64 28.36 6.71
CA GLU A 672 21.80 29.21 7.57
C GLU A 672 20.75 28.38 8.34
N THR A 673 20.23 27.34 7.70
CA THR A 673 19.35 26.36 8.35
C THR A 673 20.03 25.63 9.48
N ALA A 674 21.19 25.04 9.25
CA ALA A 674 21.93 24.29 10.27
C ALA A 674 22.40 25.21 11.43
N ALA A 675 22.53 26.51 11.14
CA ALA A 675 22.81 27.55 12.10
C ALA A 675 21.55 28.10 12.83
N TRP A 676 20.35 27.63 12.49
CA TRP A 676 19.07 28.16 13.02
C TRP A 676 18.94 29.68 12.90
N ASN A 677 19.46 30.25 11.80
CA ASN A 677 19.47 31.68 11.58
C ASN A 677 18.31 32.09 10.66
N PHE A 678 17.08 31.96 11.18
CA PHE A 678 15.83 32.34 10.51
C PHE A 678 14.72 32.47 11.55
N ASP A 679 13.66 33.22 11.24
CA ASP A 679 12.41 33.18 12.00
C ASP A 679 11.47 32.10 11.44
N LEU A 680 11.36 32.04 10.11
CA LEU A 680 10.53 31.11 9.37
C LEU A 680 11.32 30.34 8.30
N ARG A 681 10.96 29.07 8.11
CA ARG A 681 11.50 28.25 7.01
C ARG A 681 10.51 27.18 6.59
N LEU A 682 10.30 27.00 5.29
CA LEU A 682 9.67 25.79 4.76
C LEU A 682 10.65 24.63 4.80
N ASN A 683 10.25 23.54 5.44
CA ASN A 683 11.04 22.33 5.52
C ASN A 683 10.23 21.11 5.10
N ASN A 684 10.89 20.16 4.44
CA ASN A 684 10.32 18.85 4.12
C ASN A 684 11.08 17.81 4.95
N VAL A 685 10.35 16.99 5.70
CA VAL A 685 10.95 15.89 6.47
C VAL A 685 10.63 14.60 5.75
N GLY A 686 11.67 13.89 5.30
CA GLY A 686 11.52 12.65 4.54
C GLY A 686 11.52 11.42 5.42
N PHE A 687 10.62 10.49 5.10
CA PHE A 687 10.50 9.21 5.77
C PHE A 687 10.54 8.09 4.73
N GLY A 688 11.22 7.00 5.09
CA GLY A 688 11.52 5.91 4.16
C GLY A 688 10.29 5.14 3.69
N LEU A 689 9.27 4.99 4.54
CA LEU A 689 8.06 4.19 4.26
C LEU A 689 6.81 4.76 4.94
N ASN A 690 5.64 4.37 4.41
CA ASN A 690 4.29 4.69 4.89
C ASN A 690 3.74 3.62 5.83
N THR A 691 4.63 2.88 6.48
CA THR A 691 4.30 1.68 7.26
C THR A 691 5.02 1.68 8.59
N ASP A 692 6.01 2.56 8.77
CA ASP A 692 6.96 2.49 9.87
C ASP A 692 6.73 3.68 10.82
N ALA A 693 6.11 3.37 11.96
CA ALA A 693 6.07 4.16 13.18
C ALA A 693 5.33 5.52 13.12
N TYR A 694 4.09 5.55 12.61
CA TYR A 694 3.27 6.77 12.51
C TYR A 694 3.05 7.51 13.83
N PHE A 695 2.94 6.79 14.95
CA PHE A 695 2.76 7.39 16.27
C PHE A 695 3.96 8.24 16.73
N GLN A 696 5.15 8.01 16.16
CA GLN A 696 6.34 8.81 16.46
C GLN A 696 6.29 10.18 15.78
N TYR A 697 5.55 10.33 14.68
CA TYR A 697 5.56 11.55 13.87
C TYR A 697 4.97 12.77 14.59
N PRO A 698 3.84 12.67 15.31
CA PRO A 698 3.38 13.80 16.12
C PRO A 698 4.42 14.20 17.18
N ALA A 699 5.18 13.25 17.73
CA ALA A 699 6.24 13.52 18.71
C ALA A 699 7.44 14.29 18.12
N ILE A 700 7.69 14.17 16.81
CA ILE A 700 8.68 14.98 16.08
C ILE A 700 8.33 16.47 16.15
N GLY A 701 7.03 16.79 16.17
CA GLY A 701 6.54 18.14 16.41
C GLY A 701 7.07 18.75 17.71
N PHE A 702 7.36 17.91 18.70
CA PHE A 702 7.86 18.33 20.02
C PHE A 702 9.37 18.15 20.20
N ASN A 703 9.99 17.15 19.55
CA ASN A 703 11.42 16.82 19.70
C ASN A 703 12.14 16.61 18.35
N GLY A 704 12.03 17.56 17.43
CA GLY A 704 12.63 17.43 16.11
C GLY A 704 14.15 17.26 16.09
N ILE A 705 14.87 17.77 17.10
CA ILE A 705 16.32 17.56 17.20
C ILE A 705 16.69 16.12 17.55
N GLY A 706 15.84 15.43 18.33
CA GLY A 706 16.14 14.12 18.91
C GLY A 706 16.29 13.03 17.84
N ILE A 707 15.72 13.28 16.67
CA ILE A 707 15.77 12.42 15.48
C ILE A 707 16.76 12.91 14.41
N GLY A 708 17.69 13.80 14.77
CA GLY A 708 18.68 14.34 13.82
C GLY A 708 18.15 15.45 12.91
N GLY A 709 16.93 15.97 13.14
CA GLY A 709 16.30 17.03 12.35
C GLY A 709 16.93 18.43 12.49
N ALA A 710 17.96 18.59 13.35
CA ALA A 710 18.59 19.88 13.61
C ALA A 710 19.11 20.58 12.34
N ASN A 711 19.69 19.82 11.41
CA ASN A 711 20.21 20.34 10.13
C ASN A 711 19.09 20.72 9.13
N LEU A 712 17.84 20.38 9.44
CA LEU A 712 16.65 20.74 8.67
C LEU A 712 15.92 21.96 9.26
N GLY A 713 16.48 22.59 10.30
CA GLY A 713 15.88 23.73 10.98
C GLY A 713 14.83 23.32 12.01
N MET A 714 14.75 22.03 12.36
CA MET A 714 13.93 21.57 13.47
C MET A 714 14.66 21.91 14.78
N SER A 715 14.17 22.95 15.45
CA SER A 715 14.79 23.49 16.64
C SER A 715 14.07 23.11 17.94
N GLN A 716 12.95 22.41 17.84
CA GLN A 716 12.20 21.86 18.97
C GLN A 716 13.02 20.78 19.71
N PRO A 717 12.97 20.72 21.05
CA PRO A 717 12.06 21.47 21.92
C PRO A 717 12.53 22.86 22.35
N TYR A 718 13.57 23.45 21.76
CA TYR A 718 14.13 24.68 22.33
C TYR A 718 13.26 25.92 22.16
N ASP A 719 13.11 26.64 23.26
CA ASP A 719 12.47 27.93 23.38
C ASP A 719 13.30 28.79 24.35
N MET A 720 14.02 29.77 23.80
CA MET A 720 14.90 30.65 24.58
C MET A 720 14.16 31.54 25.59
N SER A 721 12.82 31.61 25.52
CA SER A 721 12.00 32.31 26.51
C SER A 721 11.73 31.49 27.77
N ASN A 722 11.93 30.16 27.73
CA ASN A 722 11.56 29.24 28.80
C ASN A 722 12.77 28.57 29.45
N ARG A 723 13.71 29.38 29.96
CA ARG A 723 14.90 28.87 30.65
C ARG A 723 14.56 28.17 31.96
N HIS A 724 14.65 26.85 31.96
CA HIS A 724 14.44 25.98 33.10
C HIS A 724 15.77 25.59 33.75
N TRP A 725 15.83 25.56 35.08
CA TRP A 725 17.03 25.19 35.83
C TRP A 725 16.73 23.99 36.70
N GLU A 726 17.51 22.94 36.53
CA GLU A 726 17.39 21.71 37.31
C GLU A 726 18.57 21.63 38.26
N VAL A 727 18.28 21.20 39.49
CA VAL A 727 19.27 21.05 40.55
C VAL A 727 19.20 19.62 41.07
N TYR A 728 20.35 19.00 41.27
CA TYR A 728 20.44 17.62 41.73
C TYR A 728 21.40 17.49 42.91
N GLU A 729 21.06 16.61 43.83
CA GLU A 729 21.94 16.13 44.89
C GLU A 729 21.91 14.60 44.86
N THR A 730 23.05 13.98 44.62
CA THR A 730 23.18 12.52 44.56
C THR A 730 24.20 12.07 45.59
N GLU A 731 23.95 10.92 46.24
CA GLU A 731 24.92 10.35 47.19
C GLU A 731 26.19 9.89 46.47
N ASP A 732 26.03 9.30 45.27
CA ASP A 732 27.13 8.92 44.39
C ASP A 732 27.34 9.96 43.29
N PRO A 733 28.59 10.34 42.97
CA PRO A 733 28.85 11.33 41.93
C PRO A 733 28.51 10.81 40.53
N LEU A 734 27.92 11.66 39.70
CA LEU A 734 27.71 11.40 38.27
C LEU A 734 29.05 11.14 37.54
N PRO A 735 29.06 10.31 36.47
CA PRO A 735 30.27 10.05 35.68
C PRO A 735 30.95 11.33 35.18
N GLU A 736 32.27 11.39 35.27
CA GLU A 736 33.04 12.62 35.00
C GLU A 736 32.91 13.06 33.52
N GLU A 737 32.71 12.10 32.61
CA GLU A 737 32.45 12.33 31.19
C GLU A 737 31.11 13.02 30.89
N TRP A 738 30.18 13.09 31.85
CA TRP A 738 28.92 13.81 31.70
C TRP A 738 29.01 15.26 32.17
N LEU A 739 30.06 15.62 32.91
CA LEU A 739 30.22 16.94 33.51
C LEU A 739 30.83 17.92 32.51
N ASP A 740 30.14 19.03 32.29
CA ASP A 740 30.64 20.09 31.42
C ASP A 740 31.58 21.04 32.16
N VAL A 741 31.25 21.34 33.42
CA VAL A 741 32.03 22.22 34.28
C VAL A 741 32.10 21.60 35.67
N LYS A 742 33.30 21.46 36.21
CA LYS A 742 33.53 20.98 37.57
C LYS A 742 34.24 22.07 38.37
N LEU A 743 33.52 22.68 39.31
CA LEU A 743 34.05 23.72 40.18
C LEU A 743 34.85 23.09 41.32
N THR A 744 35.93 23.75 41.73
CA THR A 744 36.71 23.37 42.92
C THR A 744 36.18 24.02 44.21
N GLN A 745 35.36 25.06 44.07
CA GLN A 745 34.64 25.70 45.17
C GLN A 745 33.50 24.78 45.64
N SER A 746 33.32 24.65 46.96
CA SER A 746 32.18 23.92 47.53
C SER A 746 30.97 24.81 47.81
N PHE A 747 29.79 24.20 47.79
CA PHE A 747 28.50 24.87 48.03
C PHE A 747 27.67 24.07 49.03
N ALA A 748 26.88 24.75 49.86
CA ALA A 748 26.08 24.12 50.91
C ALA A 748 25.02 23.15 50.37
N ASP A 749 24.40 23.52 49.24
CA ASP A 749 23.35 22.76 48.57
C ASP A 749 23.32 23.15 47.08
N ALA A 750 22.50 22.44 46.30
CA ALA A 750 22.38 22.70 44.87
C ALA A 750 21.71 24.06 44.56
N ALA A 751 20.95 24.64 45.50
CA ALA A 751 20.36 25.98 45.35
C ALA A 751 21.43 27.10 45.45
N ALA A 752 22.41 26.94 46.33
CA ALA A 752 23.56 27.84 46.45
C ALA A 752 24.45 27.79 45.20
N LEU A 753 24.66 26.60 44.64
CA LEU A 753 25.33 26.44 43.35
C LEU A 753 24.53 27.14 42.23
N LEU A 754 23.20 26.97 42.20
CA LEU A 754 22.35 27.60 41.18
C LEU A 754 22.42 29.13 41.22
N ALA A 755 22.41 29.73 42.41
CA ALA A 755 22.55 31.17 42.57
C ALA A 755 23.91 31.68 42.05
N HIS A 756 24.99 30.90 42.24
CA HIS A 756 26.31 31.21 41.71
C HIS A 756 26.36 31.11 40.19
N VAL A 757 25.83 30.02 39.61
CA VAL A 757 25.78 29.81 38.16
C VAL A 757 24.94 30.91 37.47
N LYS A 758 23.82 31.34 38.06
CA LYS A 758 23.01 32.44 37.51
C LYS A 758 23.71 33.81 37.55
N ALA A 759 24.69 33.99 38.42
CA ALA A 759 25.46 35.23 38.53
C ALA A 759 26.67 35.28 37.58
N ASP A 760 27.05 34.14 36.99
CA ASP A 760 28.16 34.02 36.05
C ASP A 760 27.67 33.56 34.65
N PRO A 761 27.61 34.47 33.67
CA PRO A 761 27.17 34.17 32.31
C PRO A 761 27.98 33.06 31.60
N GLU A 762 29.22 32.78 32.05
CA GLU A 762 30.07 31.76 31.44
C GLU A 762 29.75 30.34 31.94
N LEU A 763 29.13 30.20 33.12
CA LEU A 763 28.79 28.91 33.74
C LEU A 763 27.42 28.37 33.31
N GLY A 764 26.56 29.22 32.76
CA GLY A 764 25.12 28.98 32.59
C GLY A 764 24.59 28.94 31.16
N ASN A 765 25.44 28.61 30.18
CA ASN A 765 25.04 28.58 28.76
C ASN A 765 24.41 27.25 28.35
N VAL A 766 23.41 27.30 27.48
CA VAL A 766 22.87 26.11 26.80
C VAL A 766 23.79 25.80 25.61
N LYS A 767 24.36 24.60 25.59
CA LYS A 767 25.27 24.18 24.50
C LYS A 767 24.48 23.76 23.27
N ALA A 768 25.11 23.83 22.11
CA ALA A 768 24.60 23.13 20.94
C ALA A 768 24.55 21.62 21.23
N GLN A 769 23.42 20.96 20.93
CA GLN A 769 23.17 19.50 21.08
C GLN A 769 22.62 18.99 22.43
N ALA A 770 21.61 19.64 23.00
CA ALA A 770 20.67 18.98 23.94
C ALA A 770 21.14 18.62 25.33
N ARG A 771 22.16 19.31 25.82
CA ARG A 771 22.38 19.40 27.26
C ARG A 771 22.65 20.85 27.65
N GLY A 772 21.93 21.30 28.65
CA GLY A 772 22.41 22.38 29.50
C GLY A 772 23.81 22.10 29.97
N THR A 773 24.61 23.15 30.16
CA THR A 773 25.89 22.99 30.84
C THR A 773 25.63 22.34 32.20
N LEU A 774 26.08 21.08 32.37
CA LEU A 774 26.02 20.39 33.64
C LEU A 774 27.19 20.86 34.51
N VAL A 775 26.89 21.73 35.45
CA VAL A 775 27.84 22.27 36.43
C VAL A 775 27.79 21.41 37.69
N ALA A 776 28.94 20.89 38.09
CA ALA A 776 29.11 20.12 39.32
C ALA A 776 30.02 20.86 40.30
N ALA A 777 29.72 20.79 41.59
CA ALA A 777 30.57 21.31 42.64
C ALA A 777 30.54 20.43 43.90
N PRO A 778 31.63 20.35 44.69
CA PRO A 778 31.63 19.64 45.96
C PRO A 778 30.58 20.19 46.93
N LYS A 779 29.90 19.31 47.67
CA LYS A 779 28.96 19.74 48.72
C LYS A 779 29.70 20.11 50.01
N THR A 780 29.36 21.24 50.61
CA THR A 780 29.92 21.65 51.91
C THR A 780 29.39 20.70 53.00
N ASP A 781 30.30 20.19 53.84
CA ASP A 781 30.00 19.22 54.92
C ASP A 781 29.43 17.85 54.44
N GLY A 782 29.48 17.57 53.14
CA GLY A 782 29.13 16.26 52.57
C GLY A 782 30.21 15.19 52.79
N LYS A 783 29.88 13.92 52.48
CA LYS A 783 30.87 12.83 52.46
C LYS A 783 31.93 13.11 51.39
N GLU A 784 33.12 12.53 51.54
CA GLU A 784 34.18 12.65 50.53
C GLU A 784 33.67 12.08 49.18
N GLY A 785 33.57 12.96 48.16
CA GLY A 785 33.02 12.62 46.84
C GLY A 785 31.57 13.05 46.61
N GLU A 786 30.87 13.57 47.62
CA GLU A 786 29.50 14.08 47.48
C GLU A 786 29.48 15.43 46.73
N MET A 787 28.60 15.53 45.75
CA MET A 787 28.54 16.65 44.81
C MET A 787 27.12 17.21 44.71
N VAL A 788 27.04 18.49 44.38
CA VAL A 788 25.80 19.17 43.98
C VAL A 788 25.90 19.55 42.51
N TYR A 789 24.77 19.48 41.80
CA TYR A 789 24.72 19.69 40.36
C TYR A 789 23.66 20.71 39.98
N VAL A 790 23.96 21.50 38.95
CA VAL A 790 23.03 22.42 38.29
C VAL A 790 23.13 22.21 36.79
N THR A 791 21.99 22.15 36.12
CA THR A 791 21.93 22.22 34.65
C THR A 791 20.80 23.15 34.21
N VAL A 792 20.86 23.57 32.96
CA VAL A 792 19.93 24.53 32.36
C VAL A 792 19.35 23.99 31.07
N SER A 793 18.03 23.91 30.97
CA SER A 793 17.38 23.55 29.73
C SER A 793 16.53 24.70 29.23
N ASP A 794 16.66 25.05 27.96
CA ASP A 794 15.76 25.99 27.30
C ASP A 794 14.65 25.21 26.57
N HIS A 795 14.10 24.13 27.15
CA HIS A 795 12.96 23.43 26.54
C HIS A 795 11.67 24.24 26.66
N ALA A 796 10.81 24.18 25.64
CA ALA A 796 9.51 24.82 25.60
C ALA A 796 8.57 24.34 26.70
N ALA A 797 7.57 25.14 27.03
CA ALA A 797 6.64 24.87 28.13
C ALA A 797 5.92 23.51 28.00
N TYR A 798 5.56 23.10 26.77
CA TYR A 798 4.93 21.81 26.51
C TYR A 798 5.79 20.61 26.93
N TRP A 799 7.11 20.78 27.00
CA TRP A 799 8.02 19.70 27.39
C TRP A 799 7.78 19.23 28.83
N TYR A 800 7.37 20.16 29.68
CA TYR A 800 7.11 19.96 31.11
C TYR A 800 5.61 19.88 31.43
N GLU A 801 4.75 19.84 30.40
CA GLU A 801 3.30 19.76 30.61
C GLU A 801 2.93 18.37 31.10
N GLU A 802 2.20 18.32 32.22
CA GLU A 802 1.63 17.09 32.76
C GLU A 802 0.48 16.63 31.86
N VAL A 803 0.61 15.43 31.30
CA VAL A 803 -0.39 14.80 30.44
C VAL A 803 -0.90 13.51 31.05
N GLU A 804 -2.13 13.14 30.67
CA GLU A 804 -2.74 11.87 31.05
C GLU A 804 -3.04 11.05 29.79
N ILE A 805 -2.55 9.81 29.73
CA ILE A 805 -2.73 8.92 28.57
C ILE A 805 -3.26 7.57 29.07
N ASN A 806 -4.35 7.10 28.49
CA ASN A 806 -4.89 5.77 28.76
C ASN A 806 -4.18 4.73 27.88
N LEU A 807 -3.40 3.87 28.54
CA LEU A 807 -2.59 2.80 27.96
C LEU A 807 -2.91 1.46 28.64
N ILE A 808 -4.19 1.21 28.90
CA ILE A 808 -4.63 0.03 29.64
C ILE A 808 -4.29 -1.28 28.91
N ASN A 809 -4.38 -1.31 27.57
CA ASN A 809 -4.07 -2.53 26.82
C ASN A 809 -2.57 -2.83 26.85
N THR A 810 -1.75 -1.79 26.74
CA THR A 810 -0.29 -1.88 26.93
C THR A 810 0.06 -2.33 28.34
N PHE A 811 -0.62 -1.83 29.37
CA PHE A 811 -0.41 -2.30 30.74
C PHE A 811 -0.68 -3.80 30.88
N LEU A 812 -1.81 -4.29 30.36
CA LEU A 812 -2.17 -5.71 30.40
C LEU A 812 -1.16 -6.58 29.65
N TYR A 813 -0.72 -6.15 28.47
CA TYR A 813 0.35 -6.82 27.72
C TYR A 813 1.65 -6.88 28.51
N LEU A 814 2.08 -5.75 29.08
CA LEU A 814 3.30 -5.69 29.89
C LEU A 814 3.19 -6.57 31.13
N GLU A 815 2.02 -6.64 31.77
CA GLU A 815 1.77 -7.54 32.91
C GLU A 815 1.97 -9.01 32.51
N GLU A 816 1.42 -9.42 31.36
CA GLU A 816 1.51 -10.78 30.81
C GLU A 816 2.96 -11.22 30.53
N LEU A 817 3.81 -10.32 30.01
CA LEU A 817 5.24 -10.62 29.75
C LEU A 817 6.02 -11.07 30.99
N GLY A 818 5.61 -10.63 32.18
CA GLY A 818 6.36 -10.88 33.42
C GLY A 818 7.62 -10.01 33.57
N ALA A 819 8.22 -10.03 34.76
CA ALA A 819 9.29 -9.08 35.13
C ALA A 819 10.58 -9.25 34.33
N ASP A 820 11.02 -10.49 34.12
CA ASP A 820 12.29 -10.81 33.46
C ASP A 820 12.29 -10.38 31.97
N GLU A 821 11.17 -10.61 31.27
CA GLU A 821 11.02 -10.21 29.87
C GLU A 821 10.89 -8.69 29.73
N ARG A 822 10.15 -8.03 30.64
CA ARG A 822 10.09 -6.55 30.68
C ARG A 822 11.46 -5.92 30.86
N GLU A 823 12.31 -6.47 31.72
CA GLU A 823 13.67 -5.97 31.89
C GLU A 823 14.51 -6.18 30.61
N THR A 824 14.42 -7.37 30.02
CA THR A 824 15.12 -7.73 28.77
C THR A 824 14.75 -6.79 27.61
N GLN A 825 13.46 -6.49 27.46
CA GLN A 825 12.93 -5.60 26.42
C GLN A 825 13.00 -4.11 26.80
N SER A 826 13.53 -3.76 27.97
CA SER A 826 13.61 -2.38 28.50
C SER A 826 12.24 -1.70 28.71
N TYR A 827 11.18 -2.47 29.00
CA TYR A 827 9.82 -1.95 29.27
C TYR A 827 9.55 -1.60 30.74
N THR A 828 10.49 -1.87 31.65
CA THR A 828 10.30 -1.67 33.10
C THR A 828 9.84 -0.26 33.45
N TRP A 829 10.45 0.77 32.85
CA TRP A 829 10.07 2.16 33.11
C TRP A 829 8.60 2.41 32.77
N LEU A 830 8.16 1.98 31.57
CA LEU A 830 6.79 2.19 31.12
C LEU A 830 5.80 1.44 32.02
N TYR A 831 6.09 0.18 32.35
CA TYR A 831 5.26 -0.60 33.27
C TYR A 831 5.09 0.11 34.62
N ASP A 832 6.20 0.58 35.23
CA ASP A 832 6.15 1.29 36.51
C ASP A 832 5.32 2.57 36.45
N GLN A 833 5.31 3.25 35.30
CA GLN A 833 4.45 4.42 35.09
C GLN A 833 2.97 4.07 34.93
N LEU A 834 2.62 2.82 34.62
CA LEU A 834 1.24 2.37 34.40
C LEU A 834 0.64 1.61 35.58
N VAL A 835 1.45 1.18 36.55
CA VAL A 835 0.94 0.58 37.80
C VAL A 835 0.10 1.59 38.58
N ALA A 836 -0.98 1.10 39.20
CA ALA A 836 -1.85 1.89 40.06
C ALA A 836 -1.07 2.62 41.16
N ALA A 837 -1.44 3.87 41.40
CA ALA A 837 -0.86 4.70 42.45
C ALA A 837 -1.97 5.53 43.14
N GLU A 838 -1.63 6.25 44.21
CA GLU A 838 -2.62 7.08 44.90
C GLU A 838 -3.24 8.12 43.95
N GLY A 839 -4.54 7.98 43.66
CA GLY A 839 -5.27 8.88 42.76
C GLY A 839 -5.00 8.68 41.27
N LYS A 840 -4.38 7.57 40.87
CA LYS A 840 -4.12 7.18 39.47
C LYS A 840 -4.44 5.70 39.28
N GLU A 841 -5.41 5.39 38.42
CA GLU A 841 -5.78 4.01 38.09
C GLU A 841 -4.67 3.31 37.31
N GLU A 842 -4.69 1.97 37.29
CA GLU A 842 -3.78 1.18 36.45
C GLU A 842 -4.03 1.45 34.96
N GLY A 843 -2.99 1.31 34.14
CA GLY A 843 -3.07 1.62 32.72
C GLY A 843 -3.03 3.11 32.39
N ILE A 844 -3.04 4.01 33.38
CA ILE A 844 -2.95 5.45 33.14
C ILE A 844 -1.52 5.94 33.32
N TYR A 845 -0.95 6.53 32.27
CA TYR A 845 0.22 7.39 32.39
C TYR A 845 -0.23 8.77 32.86
N ARG A 846 0.39 9.31 33.92
CA ARG A 846 0.23 10.71 34.35
C ARG A 846 1.60 11.29 34.68
N GLY A 847 2.10 12.19 33.83
CA GLY A 847 3.43 12.78 33.97
C GLY A 847 3.80 13.76 32.86
N GLU A 848 5.01 14.34 32.94
CA GLU A 848 5.55 15.27 31.94
C GLU A 848 5.65 14.66 30.52
N LEU A 849 5.09 15.34 29.53
CA LEU A 849 5.14 14.95 28.11
C LEU A 849 6.56 14.64 27.61
N GLY A 850 7.54 15.49 27.96
CA GLY A 850 8.92 15.31 27.54
C GLY A 850 9.55 14.01 28.04
N LYS A 851 9.23 13.59 29.26
CA LYS A 851 9.68 12.30 29.82
C LYS A 851 9.03 11.14 29.07
N PHE A 852 7.73 11.23 28.78
CA PHE A 852 7.04 10.21 28.00
C PHE A 852 7.65 10.05 26.60
N ILE A 853 7.83 11.16 25.87
CA ILE A 853 8.44 11.16 24.53
C ILE A 853 9.85 10.54 24.56
N GLN A 854 10.69 10.90 25.53
CA GLN A 854 12.05 10.37 25.61
C GLN A 854 12.11 8.88 25.93
N ASN A 855 11.25 8.37 26.81
CA ASN A 855 11.35 6.99 27.31
C ASN A 855 10.49 6.00 26.52
N VAL A 856 9.41 6.45 25.89
CA VAL A 856 8.47 5.59 25.13
C VAL A 856 8.67 5.73 23.64
N VAL A 857 8.66 6.97 23.12
CA VAL A 857 8.70 7.21 21.66
C VAL A 857 10.11 7.05 21.11
N PHE A 858 11.10 7.59 21.83
CA PHE A 858 12.53 7.53 21.43
C PHE A 858 13.37 6.65 22.37
N GLY A 859 12.70 5.89 23.24
CA GLY A 859 13.35 4.97 24.17
C GLY A 859 13.92 3.74 23.48
N LYS A 860 14.68 2.93 24.21
CA LYS A 860 15.20 1.65 23.71
C LYS A 860 14.14 0.54 23.69
N GLY A 861 13.12 0.63 24.55
CA GLY A 861 12.03 -0.33 24.64
C GLY A 861 10.77 0.24 24.00
N ASP A 862 10.53 -0.11 22.74
CA ASP A 862 9.28 0.21 22.02
C ASP A 862 8.34 -1.01 22.04
N PRO A 863 7.19 -0.97 22.75
CA PRO A 863 6.20 -2.04 22.72
C PRO A 863 5.32 -2.00 21.46
N TYR A 864 5.47 -0.97 20.62
CA TYR A 864 4.69 -0.74 19.40
C TYR A 864 5.57 -0.85 18.15
N PRO A 865 6.26 -1.98 17.91
CA PRO A 865 7.12 -2.11 16.74
C PRO A 865 6.33 -1.84 15.44
N ALA A 866 7.03 -1.34 14.42
CA ALA A 866 6.51 -1.09 13.08
C ALA A 866 6.07 -2.40 12.40
N ALA A 867 4.88 -2.88 12.78
CA ALA A 867 4.31 -4.13 12.35
C ALA A 867 3.14 -3.89 11.39
N MET A 868 2.90 -4.87 10.52
CA MET A 868 1.72 -4.91 9.65
C MET A 868 0.43 -4.82 10.49
N LYS A 869 0.41 -5.48 11.66
CA LYS A 869 -0.74 -5.59 12.59
C LYS A 869 -0.36 -5.15 14.00
N GLU A 870 -1.37 -4.96 14.84
CA GLU A 870 -1.13 -4.69 16.26
C GLU A 870 -0.31 -5.82 16.93
N PRO A 871 0.71 -5.48 17.75
CA PRO A 871 1.56 -6.46 18.44
C PRO A 871 0.82 -7.20 19.57
N PHE A 872 -0.23 -6.59 20.10
CA PHE A 872 -1.12 -7.14 21.13
C PHE A 872 -2.50 -6.50 20.98
N ALA A 873 -3.52 -7.16 21.51
CA ALA A 873 -4.90 -6.72 21.40
C ALA A 873 -5.08 -5.32 22.02
N GLY A 874 -5.60 -4.36 21.23
CA GLY A 874 -5.88 -3.01 21.70
C GLY A 874 -4.70 -2.04 21.63
N ALA A 875 -3.54 -2.44 21.08
CA ALA A 875 -2.41 -1.53 20.89
C ALA A 875 -2.77 -0.34 19.98
N ALA A 876 -3.57 -0.57 18.93
CA ALA A 876 -4.03 0.50 18.03
C ALA A 876 -4.87 1.56 18.75
N LEU A 877 -5.69 1.13 19.73
CA LEU A 877 -6.51 2.03 20.54
C LEU A 877 -5.62 2.88 21.46
N ASP A 878 -4.67 2.26 22.16
CA ASP A 878 -3.73 2.95 23.05
C ASP A 878 -2.85 3.96 22.28
N LEU A 879 -2.44 3.61 21.05
CA LEU A 879 -1.75 4.54 20.16
C LEU A 879 -2.64 5.72 19.72
N ALA A 880 -3.93 5.48 19.43
CA ALA A 880 -4.86 6.56 19.11
C ALA A 880 -5.06 7.51 20.30
N GLU A 881 -5.15 6.99 21.53
CA GLU A 881 -5.21 7.79 22.77
C GLU A 881 -3.94 8.64 22.95
N MET A 882 -2.77 8.03 22.75
CA MET A 882 -1.49 8.73 22.82
C MET A 882 -1.38 9.85 21.78
N MET A 883 -1.78 9.57 20.53
CA MET A 883 -1.78 10.57 19.45
C MET A 883 -2.75 11.71 19.70
N ALA A 884 -3.91 11.44 20.32
CA ALA A 884 -4.87 12.47 20.69
C ALA A 884 -4.30 13.45 21.71
N VAL A 885 -3.56 12.94 22.70
CA VAL A 885 -2.85 13.78 23.67
C VAL A 885 -1.74 14.59 22.99
N PHE A 886 -0.98 13.98 22.08
CA PHE A 886 0.00 14.71 21.28
C PHE A 886 -0.65 15.79 20.42
N GLU A 887 -1.76 15.51 19.74
CA GLU A 887 -2.48 16.49 18.94
C GLU A 887 -3.03 17.63 19.80
N ASP A 888 -3.59 17.33 20.97
CA ASP A 888 -4.12 18.34 21.90
C ASP A 888 -3.04 19.32 22.37
N VAL A 889 -1.88 18.81 22.80
CA VAL A 889 -0.74 19.64 23.20
C VAL A 889 -0.19 20.39 21.98
N PHE A 890 -0.17 19.76 20.80
CA PHE A 890 0.30 20.38 19.57
C PHE A 890 -0.56 21.59 19.20
N LEU A 891 -1.89 21.46 19.22
CA LEU A 891 -2.84 22.55 18.94
C LEU A 891 -2.81 23.65 20.01
N THR A 892 -2.37 23.32 21.22
CA THR A 892 -2.20 24.27 22.32
C THR A 892 -0.95 25.13 22.18
N HIS A 893 0.17 24.55 21.75
CA HIS A 893 1.48 25.24 21.73
C HIS A 893 2.01 25.60 20.36
N VAL A 894 1.57 24.91 19.32
CA VAL A 894 1.92 25.08 17.90
C VAL A 894 3.43 25.29 17.70
N PRO A 895 4.25 24.25 17.85
CA PRO A 895 5.70 24.35 17.67
C PRO A 895 6.10 24.56 16.19
N MET A 896 5.21 24.24 15.25
CA MET A 896 5.36 24.46 13.81
C MET A 896 3.97 24.53 13.16
N VAL A 897 3.88 24.98 11.91
CA VAL A 897 2.63 24.98 11.14
C VAL A 897 2.70 23.93 10.03
N PRO A 898 2.00 22.79 10.16
CA PRO A 898 1.89 21.82 9.08
C PRO A 898 1.18 22.40 7.87
N THR A 899 1.71 22.12 6.68
CA THR A 899 1.17 22.60 5.41
C THR A 899 0.55 21.46 4.62
N VAL A 900 1.36 20.53 4.13
CA VAL A 900 0.91 19.39 3.30
C VAL A 900 1.64 18.10 3.64
N ALA A 901 0.96 16.97 3.48
CA ALA A 901 1.59 15.68 3.24
C ALA A 901 1.81 15.52 1.74
N ARG A 902 3.08 15.45 1.31
CA ARG A 902 3.37 15.36 -0.12
C ARG A 902 2.83 14.07 -0.72
N SER A 903 2.13 14.20 -1.83
CA SER A 903 1.40 13.13 -2.50
C SER A 903 1.52 13.26 -4.01
N GLY A 904 1.55 12.13 -4.71
CA GLY A 904 1.25 12.06 -6.14
C GLY A 904 -0.23 11.82 -6.36
N ALA A 905 -0.72 12.17 -7.55
CA ALA A 905 -2.05 11.78 -8.00
C ALA A 905 -1.96 11.25 -9.43
N THR A 906 -2.61 10.13 -9.67
CA THR A 906 -2.65 9.45 -10.97
C THR A 906 -4.10 9.32 -11.38
N LEU A 907 -4.41 9.72 -12.61
CA LEU A 907 -5.74 9.55 -13.20
C LEU A 907 -5.72 8.36 -14.16
N TYR A 908 -6.54 7.36 -13.87
CA TYR A 908 -6.80 6.22 -14.74
C TYR A 908 -8.02 6.48 -15.63
N ALA A 909 -7.98 5.98 -16.86
CA ALA A 909 -9.11 6.02 -17.78
C ALA A 909 -10.23 5.06 -17.33
N ASP A 910 -11.47 5.36 -17.70
CA ASP A 910 -12.67 4.61 -17.26
C ASP A 910 -12.66 3.13 -17.70
N ASN A 911 -11.82 2.77 -18.68
CA ASN A 911 -11.64 1.39 -19.13
C ASN A 911 -10.61 0.59 -18.31
N VAL A 912 -9.82 1.25 -17.45
CA VAL A 912 -8.87 0.59 -16.55
C VAL A 912 -9.59 0.25 -15.26
N VAL A 913 -9.73 -1.05 -15.00
CA VAL A 913 -10.28 -1.55 -13.74
C VAL A 913 -9.13 -1.91 -12.81
N ILE A 914 -9.21 -1.39 -11.59
CA ILE A 914 -8.31 -1.63 -10.47
C ILE A 914 -9.17 -2.26 -9.38
N GLU A 915 -9.00 -3.55 -9.11
CA GLU A 915 -9.84 -4.26 -8.11
C GLU A 915 -9.46 -3.89 -6.67
N TRP A 916 -8.23 -3.40 -6.44
CA TRP A 916 -7.80 -2.98 -5.11
C TRP A 916 -8.20 -1.52 -4.80
N PRO A 917 -8.65 -1.22 -3.57
CA PRO A 917 -9.19 0.10 -3.22
C PRO A 917 -8.12 1.21 -3.19
N GLU A 918 -6.95 0.94 -2.61
CA GLU A 918 -5.86 1.91 -2.36
C GLU A 918 -4.48 1.25 -2.44
N TYR A 919 -3.44 2.02 -2.73
CA TYR A 919 -2.06 1.51 -2.80
C TYR A 919 -1.63 0.96 -1.42
N SER A 920 -1.18 -0.30 -1.41
CA SER A 920 -0.49 -0.93 -0.27
C SER A 920 0.80 -1.58 -0.75
N TYR A 921 1.81 -1.57 0.12
CA TYR A 921 3.11 -2.20 -0.11
C TYR A 921 2.99 -3.72 -0.36
N ILE A 922 1.94 -4.35 0.19
CA ILE A 922 1.65 -5.78 -0.01
C ILE A 922 1.47 -6.10 -1.49
N PHE A 923 0.94 -5.15 -2.26
CA PHE A 923 0.75 -5.34 -3.69
C PHE A 923 2.02 -5.20 -4.50
N GLY A 924 3.07 -4.50 -4.05
CA GLY A 924 4.30 -4.28 -4.83
C GLY A 924 4.06 -4.20 -6.36
N TRP A 925 4.72 -5.07 -7.13
CA TRP A 925 4.42 -5.34 -8.55
C TRP A 925 3.22 -6.29 -8.79
N GLY A 926 2.82 -7.06 -7.78
CA GLY A 926 1.62 -7.89 -7.75
C GLY A 926 0.31 -7.13 -7.96
N ALA A 927 0.29 -5.80 -7.83
CA ALA A 927 -0.83 -4.93 -8.23
C ALA A 927 -1.31 -5.22 -9.66
N ASN A 928 -0.41 -5.58 -10.59
CA ASN A 928 -0.79 -5.90 -11.97
C ASN A 928 -1.72 -7.12 -12.09
N ARG A 929 -1.72 -8.03 -11.11
CA ARG A 929 -2.61 -9.22 -11.09
C ARG A 929 -4.08 -8.87 -10.90
N TYR A 930 -4.33 -7.71 -10.29
CA TYR A 930 -5.65 -7.22 -9.92
C TYR A 930 -6.08 -6.02 -10.78
N ARG A 931 -5.35 -5.77 -11.87
CA ARG A 931 -5.60 -4.69 -12.83
C ARG A 931 -5.94 -5.29 -14.19
N TYR A 932 -6.96 -4.77 -14.88
CA TYR A 932 -7.31 -5.22 -16.23
C TYR A 932 -8.04 -4.13 -17.01
N LEU A 933 -8.28 -4.37 -18.30
CA LEU A 933 -9.09 -3.50 -19.15
C LEU A 933 -10.49 -4.09 -19.32
N ASN A 934 -11.54 -3.36 -18.95
CA ASN A 934 -12.93 -3.80 -19.21
C ASN A 934 -13.32 -3.72 -20.69
N THR A 935 -12.43 -3.18 -21.53
CA THR A 935 -12.52 -3.22 -23.00
C THR A 935 -11.95 -4.48 -23.60
N ASP A 936 -11.23 -5.29 -22.83
CA ASP A 936 -10.71 -6.57 -23.28
C ASP A 936 -11.86 -7.59 -23.38
N PRO A 937 -12.08 -8.25 -24.53
CA PRO A 937 -13.12 -9.25 -24.69
C PRO A 937 -13.09 -10.42 -23.68
N ASP A 938 -11.93 -10.69 -23.05
CA ASP A 938 -11.79 -11.72 -22.02
C ASP A 938 -12.35 -11.27 -20.65
N PHE A 939 -12.53 -9.96 -20.46
CA PHE A 939 -13.04 -9.34 -19.22
C PHE A 939 -14.45 -8.72 -19.37
N GLN A 940 -15.02 -8.65 -20.58
CA GLN A 940 -16.43 -8.33 -20.86
C GLN A 940 -17.32 -9.58 -20.77
#